data_AF-A0A673JGG8-F1
#
_entry.id   AF-A0A673JGG8-F1
#
_cell.length_a   1.000
_cell.length_b   1.000
_cell.length_c   1.000
_cell.angle_alpha   90.00
_cell.angle_beta   90.00
_cell.angle_gamma   90.00
#
_symmetry.space_group_name_H-M   'P 1'
#
loop_
_entity.id
_entity.type
_entity.pdbx_description
1 polymer ?
#
loop_
_entity_poly.entity_id
_entity_poly.type
_entity_poly.pdbx_seq_one_letter_code
_entity_poly.pdbx_strand_id
1 'polypeptide(L)'
;MRVGCRLLFLITLLYWDLCSRRWLTMFGVWSVCISLVLILWGTSEKVQGKASKLWLQPLNETFLQTGVFPSGILWGVGTAAFPTEGSWDADGKGESVWDRFTRHTDPSSNSYIRGGGSGVSSVSSPAGVQHYRRLIGKLKELQVEPVVTLFHWDLPQVLQERFGGWLNRSTADVFADYAAFCFRTFGAEVRYWITMHNPFLLAVQGYGTGAHAPGVTGDPADPFIAAHNLLRAHAKAWHLYDKHFRRHQRGNVSITLGSHWVEPLHGQAMPTNLELCQKAMEAVIGWFAEPIYGSGDYPESLKASHRGVIPEFSAQERLWIKGTADFFSLAFGPETLRVGQGLARFGQTVKLDLRSVLVWVQQTYSDPQLLLAESGWFTDASVGVQDTKAIYLMKRFIMQVMQAVSVDGVCVFGYTAWTLLDGFEWNHGYSIRRGLFYIDFSEPERRRLPKTSAHFYRRLVRDNGFPAENTPHIEGRLPCDFQFGVSESVLQFTDPQLYRWNLSGDGALSPVMGILLHTRPVQCTDFLFIQRHLFLLGVTGSAHYRFALDWTQLSPGGDPEKVRFYRCVLMELQHRGIQPVVTLYHPSYHSPSLGLPEALHANGGWRNASAVEAFVSYAAFCFHKFGDFVSTWITINEPNRLTEAYTEDRKTVARNMLLAHAKAWRIYDERFRQKQGGGGAVSLAIHADWVEPANPFLESHKSAQQQFLAFEVGRFLDPLIGNEGRGNGFSNAERAELKGALDFIALNHFTTRLVAPWENAKPQKPEHGCALMTDVTWPASHLRQALVPWGLRRMLGWVDDQAFHDDQLRQSYIRSYLQEALKGERSLNVFLYILYF
;
A
#
# COMPACT_ATOMS: atom_id res chain seq x y z
N MET A 1 -96.20 31.03 9.76
CA MET A 1 -96.04 32.27 10.57
C MET A 1 -94.55 32.53 10.70
N ARG A 2 -94.03 33.61 10.12
CA ARG A 2 -93.69 34.89 10.80
C ARG A 2 -92.77 34.76 12.04
N VAL A 3 -91.54 35.26 11.83
CA VAL A 3 -90.67 35.98 12.78
C VAL A 3 -90.03 35.19 13.93
N GLY A 4 -88.69 35.17 13.93
CA GLY A 4 -87.85 34.62 15.02
C GLY A 4 -86.36 34.97 14.92
N CYS A 5 -85.99 36.06 14.25
CA CYS A 5 -84.59 36.54 14.24
C CYS A 5 -84.20 37.21 15.57
N ARG A 6 -82.89 37.32 15.79
CA ARG A 6 -82.17 38.07 16.86
C ARG A 6 -81.90 37.33 18.17
N LEU A 7 -80.96 36.37 18.13
CA LEU A 7 -79.94 36.26 19.20
C LEU A 7 -78.62 35.57 18.77
N LEU A 8 -78.60 34.79 17.69
CA LEU A 8 -77.41 33.99 17.30
C LEU A 8 -76.33 34.71 16.47
N PHE A 9 -76.53 35.96 16.05
CA PHE A 9 -75.69 36.59 15.01
C PHE A 9 -74.60 37.57 15.49
N LEU A 10 -74.52 37.87 16.79
CA LEU A 10 -73.48 38.78 17.33
C LEU A 10 -72.30 38.08 18.02
N ILE A 11 -72.41 36.78 18.34
CA ILE A 11 -71.35 36.05 19.06
C ILE A 11 -70.40 35.32 18.10
N THR A 12 -70.86 34.94 16.91
CA THR A 12 -70.06 34.23 15.90
C THR A 12 -69.10 35.11 15.10
N LEU A 13 -69.36 36.41 14.94
CA LEU A 13 -68.50 37.31 14.16
C LEU A 13 -67.24 37.78 14.92
N LEU A 14 -67.29 37.89 16.26
CA LEU A 14 -66.12 38.27 17.06
C LEU A 14 -65.11 37.13 17.26
N TYR A 15 -65.53 35.87 17.15
CA TYR A 15 -64.62 34.72 17.27
C TYR A 15 -63.87 34.39 15.97
N TRP A 16 -64.38 34.78 14.80
CA TRP A 16 -63.74 34.48 13.52
C TRP A 16 -62.52 35.38 13.22
N ASP A 17 -62.61 36.68 13.55
CA ASP A 17 -61.59 37.67 13.19
C ASP A 17 -60.34 37.62 14.11
N LEU A 18 -60.49 37.08 15.32
CA LEU A 18 -59.37 36.78 16.23
C LEU A 18 -58.63 35.48 15.88
N CYS A 19 -59.27 34.55 15.18
CA CYS A 19 -58.65 33.28 14.79
C CYS A 19 -57.88 33.41 13.46
N SER A 20 -58.45 34.09 12.46
CA SER A 20 -57.85 34.23 11.12
C SER A 20 -56.46 34.90 11.15
N ARG A 21 -56.30 35.97 11.94
CA ARG A 21 -55.03 36.72 12.04
C ARG A 21 -53.90 35.94 12.72
N ARG A 22 -54.21 35.03 13.66
CA ARG A 22 -53.23 34.14 14.29
C ARG A 22 -52.78 33.02 13.34
N TRP A 23 -53.67 32.48 12.52
CA TRP A 23 -53.30 31.45 11.55
C TRP A 23 -52.44 31.99 10.39
N LEU A 24 -52.75 33.18 9.86
CA LEU A 24 -51.93 33.83 8.83
C LEU A 24 -50.52 34.19 9.32
N THR A 25 -50.39 34.66 10.57
CA THR A 25 -49.07 34.93 11.18
C THR A 25 -48.32 33.63 11.49
N MET A 26 -48.99 32.58 11.97
CA MET A 26 -48.35 31.26 12.16
C MET A 26 -47.90 30.63 10.84
N PHE A 27 -48.68 30.69 9.76
CA PHE A 27 -48.26 30.19 8.44
C PHE A 27 -47.12 31.02 7.86
N GLY A 28 -47.13 32.34 8.04
CA GLY A 28 -46.01 33.21 7.66
C GLY A 28 -44.73 32.85 8.41
N VAL A 29 -44.80 32.69 9.74
CA VAL A 29 -43.67 32.28 10.57
C VAL A 29 -43.22 30.85 10.25
N TRP A 30 -44.12 29.90 10.01
CA TRP A 30 -43.75 28.54 9.58
C TRP A 30 -43.11 28.53 8.20
N SER A 31 -43.62 29.29 7.23
CA SER A 31 -43.02 29.40 5.90
C SER A 31 -41.65 30.07 5.98
N VAL A 32 -41.47 31.09 6.82
CA VAL A 32 -40.17 31.76 7.06
C VAL A 32 -39.23 30.85 7.84
N CYS A 33 -39.69 30.07 8.82
CA CYS A 33 -38.87 29.08 9.54
C CYS A 33 -38.49 27.89 8.67
N ILE A 34 -39.37 27.37 7.82
CA ILE A 34 -39.06 26.32 6.85
C ILE A 34 -38.11 26.87 5.78
N SER A 35 -38.32 28.10 5.30
CA SER A 35 -37.38 28.76 4.38
C SER A 35 -36.04 29.01 5.05
N LEU A 36 -36.00 29.46 6.31
CA LEU A 36 -34.76 29.62 7.08
C LEU A 36 -34.10 28.29 7.37
N VAL A 37 -34.84 27.21 7.63
CA VAL A 37 -34.27 25.87 7.82
C VAL A 37 -33.75 25.32 6.49
N LEU A 38 -34.45 25.51 5.36
CA LEU A 38 -33.95 25.11 4.04
C LEU A 38 -32.79 25.98 3.56
N ILE A 39 -32.75 27.27 3.92
CA ILE A 39 -31.61 28.16 3.71
C ILE A 39 -30.45 27.74 4.62
N LEU A 40 -30.69 27.48 5.91
CA LEU A 40 -29.67 27.06 6.87
C LEU A 40 -29.11 25.67 6.53
N TRP A 41 -29.94 24.74 6.06
CA TRP A 41 -29.56 23.41 5.58
C TRP A 41 -28.83 23.50 4.24
N GLY A 42 -29.32 24.33 3.31
CA GLY A 42 -28.65 24.64 2.05
C GLY A 42 -27.36 25.45 2.20
N THR A 43 -27.19 26.20 3.30
CA THR A 43 -25.91 26.79 3.70
C THR A 43 -25.04 25.78 4.45
N SER A 44 -25.62 24.85 5.23
CA SER A 44 -24.88 23.77 5.89
C SER A 44 -24.23 22.85 4.85
N GLU A 45 -24.98 22.43 3.81
CA GLU A 45 -24.43 21.68 2.66
C GLU A 45 -23.49 22.50 1.76
N LYS A 46 -23.50 23.84 1.84
CA LYS A 46 -22.51 24.70 1.17
C LYS A 46 -21.27 24.96 2.01
N VAL A 47 -21.38 24.96 3.34
CA VAL A 47 -20.26 25.14 4.29
C VAL A 47 -19.53 23.82 4.50
N GLN A 48 -20.24 22.68 4.49
CA GLN A 48 -19.68 21.34 4.31
C GLN A 48 -19.80 20.92 2.85
N GLY A 49 -18.99 21.54 1.98
CA GLY A 49 -18.96 21.21 0.55
C GLY A 49 -18.68 19.71 0.32
N LYS A 50 -19.23 19.13 -0.77
CA LYS A 50 -19.27 17.66 -1.01
C LYS A 50 -17.94 16.93 -0.72
N ALA A 51 -16.82 17.54 -1.10
CA ALA A 51 -15.47 17.02 -0.87
C ALA A 51 -15.10 16.83 0.61
N SER A 52 -15.69 17.58 1.54
CA SER A 52 -15.43 17.45 2.99
C SER A 52 -15.75 16.06 3.54
N LYS A 53 -16.61 15.30 2.84
CA LYS A 53 -16.95 13.92 3.18
C LYS A 53 -15.76 12.96 3.05
N LEU A 54 -14.79 13.22 2.16
CA LEU A 54 -13.61 12.35 1.96
C LEU A 54 -12.75 12.20 3.21
N TRP A 55 -12.68 13.24 4.05
CA TRP A 55 -11.92 13.21 5.30
C TRP A 55 -12.77 12.78 6.52
N LEU A 56 -14.10 12.75 6.40
CA LEU A 56 -15.04 12.24 7.41
C LEU A 56 -15.28 10.72 7.24
N GLN A 57 -15.30 10.26 6.00
CA GLN A 57 -15.47 8.88 5.58
C GLN A 57 -14.35 8.58 4.57
N PRO A 58 -13.20 8.04 5.04
CA PRO A 58 -12.13 7.59 4.15
C PRO A 58 -12.69 6.64 3.09
N LEU A 59 -12.14 6.73 1.88
CA LEU A 59 -12.55 5.85 0.77
C LEU A 59 -12.45 4.39 1.21
N ASN A 60 -13.51 3.60 0.97
CA ASN A 60 -13.54 2.18 1.32
C ASN A 60 -12.25 1.47 0.87
N GLU A 61 -11.67 0.67 1.76
CA GLU A 61 -10.52 -0.20 1.49
C GLU A 61 -10.93 -1.40 0.62
N THR A 62 -11.46 -1.11 -0.57
CA THR A 62 -11.78 -2.09 -1.59
C THR A 62 -10.47 -2.55 -2.22
N PHE A 63 -9.91 -3.61 -1.65
CA PHE A 63 -8.64 -4.19 -2.05
C PHE A 63 -8.72 -4.91 -3.40
N LEU A 64 -8.62 -4.14 -4.48
CA LEU A 64 -8.18 -4.67 -5.76
C LEU A 64 -6.71 -5.08 -5.62
N GLN A 65 -6.38 -6.35 -5.81
CA GLN A 65 -5.00 -6.82 -6.05
C GLN A 65 -4.73 -7.03 -7.55
N THR A 66 -5.80 -7.18 -8.32
CA THR A 66 -5.81 -7.47 -9.76
C THR A 66 -6.95 -6.69 -10.40
N GLY A 67 -6.85 -6.46 -11.70
CA GLY A 67 -7.79 -5.70 -12.51
C GLY A 67 -7.13 -5.23 -13.81
N VAL A 68 -7.95 -4.97 -14.81
CA VAL A 68 -7.52 -4.32 -16.06
C VAL A 68 -8.29 -3.02 -16.23
N PHE A 69 -7.66 -2.01 -16.81
CA PHE A 69 -8.32 -0.74 -17.08
C PHE A 69 -9.38 -0.90 -18.19
N PRO A 70 -10.38 0.00 -18.27
CA PRO A 70 -11.29 0.06 -19.39
C PRO A 70 -10.55 0.11 -20.73
N SER A 71 -11.14 -0.50 -21.76
CA SER A 71 -10.58 -0.48 -23.12
C SER A 71 -10.49 0.96 -23.64
N GLY A 72 -9.32 1.36 -24.12
CA GLY A 72 -9.08 2.69 -24.69
C GLY A 72 -8.37 3.68 -23.76
N ILE A 73 -7.94 3.27 -22.56
CA ILE A 73 -7.03 4.10 -21.75
C ILE A 73 -5.71 4.37 -22.51
N LEU A 74 -5.25 5.61 -22.46
CA LEU A 74 -4.00 6.05 -23.09
C LEU A 74 -2.82 5.87 -22.13
N TRP A 75 -1.97 4.90 -22.40
CA TRP A 75 -0.69 4.73 -21.71
C TRP A 75 0.40 5.60 -22.36
N GLY A 76 0.90 6.58 -21.63
CA GLY A 76 1.90 7.55 -22.08
C GLY A 76 3.18 7.54 -21.25
N VAL A 77 4.19 8.25 -21.73
CA VAL A 77 5.43 8.51 -20.99
C VAL A 77 5.92 9.92 -21.32
N GLY A 78 6.36 10.67 -20.31
CA GLY A 78 6.65 12.11 -20.45
C GLY A 78 8.13 12.48 -20.39
N THR A 79 8.45 13.61 -21.02
CA THR A 79 9.71 14.36 -20.90
C THR A 79 9.42 15.86 -20.88
N ALA A 80 10.41 16.64 -20.49
CA ALA A 80 10.41 18.10 -20.63
C ALA A 80 11.64 18.54 -21.42
N ALA A 81 11.56 19.67 -22.12
CA ALA A 81 12.61 20.16 -23.01
C ALA A 81 13.92 20.41 -22.26
N PHE A 82 13.91 21.33 -21.27
CA PHE A 82 15.12 21.70 -20.52
C PHE A 82 15.84 20.50 -19.85
N PRO A 83 15.14 19.55 -19.18
CA PRO A 83 15.79 18.36 -18.62
C PRO A 83 16.42 17.39 -19.62
N THR A 84 15.99 17.34 -20.88
CA THR A 84 16.33 16.22 -21.80
C THR A 84 16.92 16.60 -23.16
N GLU A 85 16.69 17.81 -23.69
CA GLU A 85 17.18 18.22 -25.01
C GLU A 85 18.66 18.63 -24.98
N GLY A 86 19.07 19.39 -23.96
CA GLY A 86 20.42 19.99 -23.88
C GLY A 86 20.63 21.08 -24.93
N SER A 87 21.84 21.15 -25.49
CA SER A 87 22.18 22.00 -26.66
C SER A 87 21.70 23.46 -26.57
N TRP A 88 21.91 24.08 -25.41
CA TRP A 88 21.21 25.30 -24.99
C TRP A 88 21.42 26.53 -25.89
N ASP A 89 22.54 26.58 -26.62
CA ASP A 89 22.99 27.65 -27.52
C ASP A 89 23.17 27.18 -28.98
N ALA A 90 22.84 25.91 -29.28
CA ALA A 90 22.98 25.34 -30.62
C ALA A 90 21.90 25.85 -31.60
N ASP A 91 22.20 25.83 -32.90
CA ASP A 91 21.25 26.09 -34.00
C ASP A 91 20.41 27.37 -33.86
N GLY A 92 20.99 28.39 -33.21
CA GLY A 92 20.34 29.68 -32.95
C GLY A 92 19.26 29.63 -31.86
N LYS A 93 19.27 28.61 -30.98
CA LYS A 93 18.42 28.56 -29.78
C LYS A 93 18.72 29.77 -28.89
N GLY A 94 17.67 30.45 -28.44
CA GLY A 94 17.76 31.52 -27.46
C GLY A 94 17.96 31.02 -26.03
N GLU A 95 18.57 31.86 -25.19
CA GLU A 95 18.71 31.62 -23.76
C GLU A 95 17.34 31.61 -23.05
N SER A 96 17.13 30.63 -22.17
CA SER A 96 15.99 30.55 -21.24
C SER A 96 16.36 31.04 -19.84
N VAL A 97 15.36 31.32 -19.01
CA VAL A 97 15.56 31.67 -17.59
C VAL A 97 16.31 30.59 -16.82
N TRP A 98 16.17 29.30 -17.18
CA TRP A 98 16.90 28.21 -16.55
C TRP A 98 18.37 28.14 -17.00
N ASP A 99 18.66 28.45 -18.27
CA ASP A 99 20.04 28.58 -18.77
C ASP A 99 20.80 29.69 -18.01
N ARG A 100 20.13 30.83 -17.75
CA ARG A 100 20.67 31.92 -16.92
C ARG A 100 20.82 31.50 -15.45
N PHE A 101 19.77 30.93 -14.86
CA PHE A 101 19.72 30.56 -13.44
C PHE A 101 20.81 29.56 -13.06
N THR A 102 20.96 28.47 -13.82
CA THR A 102 21.93 27.40 -13.54
C THR A 102 23.39 27.88 -13.57
N ARG A 103 23.72 28.87 -14.42
CA ARG A 103 25.04 29.52 -14.43
C ARG A 103 25.31 30.36 -13.18
N HIS A 104 24.34 31.12 -12.70
CA HIS A 104 24.55 31.96 -11.51
C HIS A 104 24.64 31.15 -10.21
N THR A 105 24.13 29.92 -10.18
CA THR A 105 24.20 29.03 -9.01
C THR A 105 25.47 28.18 -8.92
N ASP A 106 26.36 28.21 -9.91
CA ASP A 106 27.61 27.42 -9.93
C ASP A 106 28.83 28.27 -9.48
N PRO A 107 29.41 28.02 -8.29
CA PRO A 107 30.59 28.75 -7.80
C PRO A 107 31.86 28.55 -8.63
N SER A 108 31.89 27.57 -9.54
CA SER A 108 33.03 27.26 -10.40
C SER A 108 32.95 27.91 -11.79
N SER A 109 31.79 28.44 -12.19
CA SER A 109 31.57 29.01 -13.53
C SER A 109 32.03 30.46 -13.65
N ASN A 110 33.36 30.66 -13.70
CA ASN A 110 33.96 32.00 -13.81
C ASN A 110 33.90 32.57 -15.24
N SER A 111 32.73 32.51 -15.90
CA SER A 111 32.50 32.92 -17.29
C SER A 111 31.47 34.03 -17.42
N TYR A 112 31.84 35.25 -17.01
CA TYR A 112 31.16 36.49 -17.40
C TYR A 112 31.38 36.77 -18.90
N ILE A 113 30.67 36.06 -19.77
CA ILE A 113 30.56 36.47 -21.18
C ILE A 113 29.49 37.56 -21.27
N ARG A 114 29.92 38.80 -21.54
CA ARG A 114 29.01 39.92 -21.84
C ARG A 114 28.11 39.53 -23.01
N GLY A 115 26.79 39.68 -22.82
CA GLY A 115 25.80 39.26 -23.80
C GLY A 115 26.00 39.91 -25.17
N GLY A 116 26.17 39.06 -26.19
CA GLY A 116 25.78 39.42 -27.55
C GLY A 116 24.26 39.50 -27.59
N GLY A 117 23.72 40.71 -27.75
CA GLY A 117 22.28 40.94 -27.68
C GLY A 117 21.53 40.25 -28.81
N SER A 118 20.92 39.09 -28.54
CA SER A 118 19.81 38.60 -29.34
C SER A 118 18.55 39.36 -28.94
N GLY A 119 18.25 40.43 -29.70
CA GLY A 119 16.94 41.04 -29.65
C GLY A 119 15.84 40.00 -29.95
N VAL A 120 14.58 40.33 -29.66
CA VAL A 120 13.43 39.48 -29.99
C VAL A 120 13.31 39.36 -31.51
N SER A 121 14.04 38.40 -32.09
CA SER A 121 14.03 38.11 -33.51
C SER A 121 12.70 37.46 -33.86
N SER A 122 11.91 38.13 -34.69
CA SER A 122 10.60 37.68 -35.18
C SER A 122 10.68 36.47 -36.15
N VAL A 123 11.82 35.77 -36.18
CA VAL A 123 12.14 34.68 -37.09
C VAL A 123 12.35 33.42 -36.26
N SER A 124 11.42 32.47 -36.35
CA SER A 124 11.52 31.15 -35.72
C SER A 124 12.76 30.40 -36.21
N SER A 125 13.56 29.79 -35.31
CA SER A 125 14.68 28.93 -35.72
C SER A 125 14.18 27.79 -36.61
N PRO A 126 14.60 27.72 -37.90
CA PRO A 126 14.13 26.68 -38.81
C PRO A 126 14.56 25.27 -38.36
N ALA A 127 15.73 25.17 -37.72
CA ALA A 127 16.27 23.93 -37.17
C ALA A 127 15.40 23.39 -36.03
N GLY A 128 14.99 24.24 -35.08
CA GLY A 128 14.06 23.86 -34.00
C GLY A 128 12.70 23.38 -34.52
N VAL A 129 12.13 24.08 -35.51
CA VAL A 129 10.88 23.65 -36.17
C VAL A 129 11.06 22.29 -36.87
N GLN A 130 12.19 22.08 -37.54
CA GLN A 130 12.50 20.80 -38.21
C GLN A 130 12.81 19.67 -37.21
N HIS A 131 13.32 19.97 -36.02
CA HIS A 131 13.47 19.01 -34.93
C HIS A 131 12.11 18.49 -34.48
N TYR A 132 11.21 19.37 -34.02
CA TYR A 132 9.89 18.95 -33.53
C TYR A 132 9.01 18.34 -34.62
N ARG A 133 9.08 18.83 -35.87
CA ARG A 133 8.36 18.19 -36.99
C ARG A 133 8.84 16.76 -37.26
N ARG A 134 10.16 16.49 -37.20
CA ARG A 134 10.70 15.12 -37.32
C ARG A 134 10.27 14.24 -36.15
N LEU A 135 10.31 14.77 -34.91
CA LEU A 135 9.88 14.03 -33.73
C LEU A 135 8.40 13.65 -33.81
N ILE A 136 7.51 14.62 -34.08
CA ILE A 136 6.07 14.40 -34.20
C ILE A 136 5.77 13.41 -35.33
N GLY A 137 6.35 13.62 -36.53
CA GLY A 137 6.17 12.69 -37.65
C GLY A 137 6.60 11.26 -37.31
N LYS A 138 7.73 11.08 -36.60
CA LYS A 138 8.20 9.76 -36.14
C LYS A 138 7.29 9.14 -35.07
N LEU A 139 6.70 9.94 -34.18
CA LEU A 139 5.68 9.45 -33.24
C LEU A 139 4.43 8.95 -33.99
N LYS A 140 3.95 9.70 -34.99
CA LYS A 140 2.79 9.28 -35.82
C LYS A 140 3.10 8.04 -36.66
N GLU A 141 4.30 7.91 -37.23
CA GLU A 141 4.76 6.68 -37.91
C GLU A 141 4.72 5.46 -36.98
N LEU A 142 5.10 5.64 -35.71
CA LEU A 142 5.08 4.61 -34.67
C LEU A 142 3.70 4.44 -34.00
N GLN A 143 2.66 5.12 -34.49
CA GLN A 143 1.30 5.12 -33.94
C GLN A 143 1.21 5.59 -32.47
N VAL A 144 2.17 6.42 -32.04
CA VAL A 144 2.17 7.09 -30.73
C VAL A 144 1.49 8.45 -30.88
N GLU A 145 0.44 8.71 -30.09
CA GLU A 145 -0.24 10.00 -30.12
C GLU A 145 0.54 11.07 -29.34
N PRO A 146 0.95 12.19 -29.96
CA PRO A 146 1.70 13.23 -29.28
C PRO A 146 0.80 14.08 -28.37
N VAL A 147 1.18 14.19 -27.10
CA VAL A 147 0.64 15.16 -26.14
C VAL A 147 1.67 16.27 -25.98
N VAL A 148 1.43 17.45 -26.55
CA VAL A 148 2.43 18.53 -26.60
C VAL A 148 2.16 19.56 -25.52
N THR A 149 3.16 19.77 -24.66
CA THR A 149 3.18 20.89 -23.70
C THR A 149 3.84 22.10 -24.37
N LEU A 150 3.16 23.25 -24.41
CA LEU A 150 3.69 24.49 -24.99
C LEU A 150 4.75 25.16 -24.09
N PHE A 151 4.58 25.10 -22.77
CA PHE A 151 5.48 25.77 -21.84
C PHE A 151 5.76 24.90 -20.60
N HIS A 152 7.04 24.62 -20.38
CA HIS A 152 7.53 23.79 -19.27
C HIS A 152 8.66 24.52 -18.52
N TRP A 153 8.32 25.73 -18.03
CA TRP A 153 9.15 26.61 -17.19
C TRP A 153 10.35 27.28 -17.89
N ASP A 154 10.54 26.99 -19.17
CA ASP A 154 11.61 27.40 -20.07
C ASP A 154 11.36 28.78 -20.73
N LEU A 155 11.03 29.78 -19.92
CA LEU A 155 10.71 31.13 -20.43
C LEU A 155 11.95 31.74 -21.12
N PRO A 156 11.82 32.32 -22.33
CA PRO A 156 12.93 33.04 -22.97
C PRO A 156 13.45 34.17 -22.08
N GLN A 157 14.76 34.18 -21.82
CA GLN A 157 15.43 35.10 -20.91
C GLN A 157 15.19 36.58 -21.28
N VAL A 158 15.08 36.88 -22.58
CA VAL A 158 14.75 38.22 -23.08
C VAL A 158 13.39 38.74 -22.60
N LEU A 159 12.41 37.87 -22.31
CA LEU A 159 11.12 38.28 -21.73
C LEU A 159 11.22 38.53 -20.23
N GLN A 160 12.10 37.80 -19.54
CA GLN A 160 12.43 38.07 -18.14
C GLN A 160 13.11 39.44 -18.00
N GLU A 161 14.13 39.70 -18.81
CA GLU A 161 14.92 40.94 -18.76
C GLU A 161 14.13 42.17 -19.23
N ARG A 162 13.36 42.06 -20.32
CA ARG A 162 12.66 43.21 -20.91
C ARG A 162 11.37 43.58 -20.19
N PHE A 163 10.67 42.61 -19.59
CA PHE A 163 9.33 42.81 -19.06
C PHE A 163 9.17 42.45 -17.58
N GLY A 164 10.10 41.71 -16.97
CA GLY A 164 9.91 41.08 -15.65
C GLY A 164 9.25 39.70 -15.72
N GLY A 165 9.21 39.08 -16.91
CA GLY A 165 8.66 37.74 -17.12
C GLY A 165 7.17 37.68 -16.81
N TRP A 166 6.75 36.72 -15.97
CA TRP A 166 5.35 36.48 -15.65
C TRP A 166 4.71 37.54 -14.73
N LEU A 167 5.49 38.44 -14.14
CA LEU A 167 4.94 39.61 -13.43
C LEU A 167 4.25 40.60 -14.39
N ASN A 168 4.60 40.56 -15.68
CA ASN A 168 4.04 41.46 -16.69
C ASN A 168 2.85 40.83 -17.43
N ARG A 169 1.72 41.56 -17.47
CA ARG A 169 0.52 41.16 -18.22
C ARG A 169 0.81 40.92 -19.72
N SER A 170 1.75 41.68 -20.30
CA SER A 170 2.10 41.59 -21.73
C SER A 170 2.70 40.24 -22.12
N THR A 171 3.31 39.53 -21.18
CA THR A 171 3.87 38.18 -21.40
C THR A 171 2.77 37.17 -21.77
N ALA A 172 1.53 37.39 -21.32
CA ALA A 172 0.39 36.58 -21.71
C ALA A 172 -0.03 36.77 -23.19
N ASP A 173 0.21 37.95 -23.77
CA ASP A 173 -0.01 38.20 -25.21
C ASP A 173 1.08 37.51 -26.04
N VAL A 174 2.35 37.67 -25.66
CA VAL A 174 3.48 37.00 -26.33
C VAL A 174 3.34 35.47 -26.29
N PHE A 175 2.86 34.90 -25.17
CA PHE A 175 2.56 33.47 -25.09
C PHE A 175 1.42 33.04 -26.03
N ALA A 176 0.40 33.87 -26.22
CA ALA A 176 -0.70 33.57 -27.14
C ALA A 176 -0.23 33.57 -28.60
N ASP A 177 0.67 34.48 -29.00
CA ASP A 177 1.29 34.49 -30.33
C ASP A 177 2.15 33.24 -30.57
N TYR A 178 2.93 32.83 -29.55
CA TYR A 178 3.70 31.58 -29.60
C TYR A 178 2.78 30.34 -29.71
N ALA A 179 1.69 30.29 -28.94
CA ALA A 179 0.68 29.23 -29.07
C ALA A 179 0.07 29.21 -30.49
N ALA A 180 -0.26 30.38 -31.06
CA ALA A 180 -0.76 30.52 -32.44
C ALA A 180 0.19 29.91 -33.46
N PHE A 181 1.49 30.16 -33.30
CA PHE A 181 2.54 29.59 -34.14
C PHE A 181 2.61 28.07 -34.02
N CYS A 182 2.61 27.53 -32.79
CA CYS A 182 2.66 26.08 -32.56
C CYS A 182 1.42 25.35 -33.10
N PHE A 183 0.21 25.87 -32.85
CA PHE A 183 -1.03 25.31 -33.39
C PHE A 183 -1.05 25.31 -34.92
N ARG A 184 -0.58 26.39 -35.57
CA ARG A 184 -0.47 26.47 -37.04
C ARG A 184 0.57 25.51 -37.61
N THR A 185 1.68 25.30 -36.90
CA THR A 185 2.85 24.58 -37.41
C THR A 185 2.78 23.07 -37.20
N PHE A 186 2.14 22.61 -36.12
CA PHE A 186 2.11 21.20 -35.70
C PHE A 186 0.70 20.64 -35.46
N GLY A 187 -0.34 21.48 -35.32
CA GLY A 187 -1.69 21.05 -34.93
C GLY A 187 -2.45 20.23 -35.96
N ALA A 188 -1.90 19.98 -37.15
CA ALA A 188 -2.42 18.96 -38.07
C ALA A 188 -2.18 17.53 -37.57
N GLU A 189 -1.13 17.31 -36.77
CA GLU A 189 -0.68 15.99 -36.29
C GLU A 189 -0.92 15.78 -34.78
N VAL A 190 -1.09 16.88 -34.02
CA VAL A 190 -1.23 16.90 -32.56
C VAL A 190 -2.68 17.11 -32.12
N ARG A 191 -3.25 16.10 -31.45
CA ARG A 191 -4.62 16.16 -30.90
C ARG A 191 -4.69 16.62 -29.45
N TYR A 192 -3.65 16.47 -28.65
CA TYR A 192 -3.67 16.86 -27.24
C TYR A 192 -2.63 17.94 -26.94
N TRP A 193 -3.12 19.07 -26.45
CA TRP A 193 -2.31 20.24 -26.12
C TRP A 193 -2.42 20.56 -24.64
N ILE A 194 -1.27 20.75 -23.99
CA ILE A 194 -1.16 21.30 -22.65
C ILE A 194 -0.56 22.70 -22.79
N THR A 195 -1.26 23.75 -22.35
CA THR A 195 -0.70 25.12 -22.48
C THR A 195 0.50 25.31 -21.57
N MET A 196 0.42 24.83 -20.33
CA MET A 196 1.45 25.01 -19.31
C MET A 196 1.51 23.79 -18.41
N HIS A 197 2.72 23.40 -18.01
CA HIS A 197 2.93 22.39 -16.99
C HIS A 197 3.04 23.02 -15.59
N ASN A 198 2.18 22.60 -14.67
CA ASN A 198 2.24 22.86 -13.22
C ASN A 198 2.56 24.33 -12.85
N PRO A 199 1.67 25.28 -13.23
CA PRO A 199 1.93 26.72 -13.05
C PRO A 199 2.05 27.15 -11.59
N PHE A 200 1.50 26.37 -10.65
CA PHE A 200 1.69 26.54 -9.20
C PHE A 200 3.17 26.52 -8.81
N LEU A 201 3.94 25.55 -9.29
CA LEU A 201 5.36 25.46 -8.95
C LEU A 201 6.14 26.64 -9.50
N LEU A 202 5.83 27.10 -10.71
CA LEU A 202 6.49 28.28 -11.27
C LEU A 202 6.16 29.57 -10.49
N ALA A 203 4.90 29.78 -10.13
CA ALA A 203 4.50 30.94 -9.34
C ALA A 203 5.17 30.94 -7.95
N VAL A 204 5.14 29.81 -7.25
CA VAL A 204 5.66 29.71 -5.87
C VAL A 204 7.18 29.61 -5.81
N GLN A 205 7.80 28.74 -6.62
CA GLN A 205 9.25 28.52 -6.57
C GLN A 205 10.04 29.51 -7.44
N GLY A 206 9.45 30.04 -8.51
CA GLY A 206 10.10 31.01 -9.40
C GLY A 206 10.01 32.47 -8.94
N TYR A 207 8.92 32.83 -8.26
CA TYR A 207 8.59 34.21 -7.86
C TYR A 207 8.27 34.38 -6.36
N GLY A 208 8.46 33.34 -5.53
CA GLY A 208 8.25 33.40 -4.09
C GLY A 208 9.46 32.92 -3.29
N THR A 209 9.80 31.64 -3.40
CA THR A 209 10.96 31.05 -2.68
C THR A 209 12.29 31.26 -3.41
N GLY A 210 12.26 31.51 -4.72
CA GLY A 210 13.43 31.64 -5.59
C GLY A 210 14.18 30.33 -5.85
N ALA A 211 13.65 29.18 -5.46
CA ALA A 211 14.31 27.88 -5.67
C ALA A 211 14.30 27.42 -7.14
N HIS A 212 13.38 27.93 -7.96
CA HIS A 212 13.32 27.71 -9.42
C HIS A 212 13.64 29.01 -10.16
N ALA A 213 14.05 28.90 -11.43
CA ALA A 213 14.15 30.08 -12.29
C ALA A 213 12.78 30.81 -12.39
N PRO A 214 12.75 32.17 -12.42
CA PRO A 214 13.88 33.09 -12.50
C PRO A 214 14.62 33.39 -11.17
N GLY A 215 14.22 32.81 -10.04
CA GLY A 215 14.87 33.02 -8.75
C GLY A 215 14.43 34.30 -8.01
N VAL A 216 13.26 34.84 -8.34
CA VAL A 216 12.73 36.08 -7.75
C VAL A 216 12.17 35.79 -6.35
N THR A 217 12.54 36.65 -5.39
CA THR A 217 12.09 36.62 -4.00
C THR A 217 11.90 38.05 -3.47
N GLY A 218 11.10 38.20 -2.41
CA GLY A 218 11.00 39.44 -1.63
C GLY A 218 9.58 39.98 -1.52
N ASP A 219 8.86 40.14 -2.62
CA ASP A 219 7.49 40.67 -2.61
C ASP A 219 6.44 39.53 -2.42
N PRO A 220 5.60 39.56 -1.37
CA PRO A 220 4.54 38.57 -1.18
C PRO A 220 3.45 38.55 -2.27
N ALA A 221 3.32 39.60 -3.09
CA ALA A 221 2.36 39.68 -4.19
C ALA A 221 2.86 39.01 -5.48
N ASP A 222 4.17 38.91 -5.69
CA ASP A 222 4.77 38.40 -6.94
C ASP A 222 4.25 37.00 -7.36
N PRO A 223 4.13 35.99 -6.46
CA PRO A 223 3.54 34.70 -6.80
C PRO A 223 2.09 34.81 -7.31
N PHE A 224 1.30 35.72 -6.73
CA PHE A 224 -0.09 35.93 -7.12
C PHE A 224 -0.22 36.69 -8.45
N ILE A 225 0.64 37.68 -8.70
CA ILE A 225 0.71 38.39 -9.98
C ILE A 225 1.15 37.42 -11.09
N ALA A 226 2.19 36.61 -10.86
CA ALA A 226 2.65 35.60 -11.79
C ALA A 226 1.54 34.55 -12.09
N ALA A 227 0.90 33.98 -11.06
CA ALA A 227 -0.21 33.05 -11.22
C ALA A 227 -1.38 33.63 -12.02
N HIS A 228 -1.74 34.89 -11.77
CA HIS A 228 -2.83 35.57 -12.47
C HIS A 228 -2.52 35.81 -13.96
N ASN A 229 -1.28 36.15 -14.29
CA ASN A 229 -0.86 36.30 -15.69
C ASN A 229 -0.70 34.95 -16.41
N LEU A 230 -0.26 33.89 -15.72
CA LEU A 230 -0.25 32.51 -16.24
C LEU A 230 -1.67 32.03 -16.58
N LEU A 231 -2.65 32.28 -15.69
CA LEU A 231 -4.06 31.99 -15.91
C LEU A 231 -4.63 32.76 -17.13
N ARG A 232 -4.33 34.05 -17.26
CA ARG A 232 -4.67 34.84 -18.46
C ARG A 232 -4.03 34.27 -19.73
N ALA A 233 -2.76 33.86 -19.68
CA ALA A 233 -2.03 33.32 -20.82
C ALA A 233 -2.62 31.97 -21.30
N HIS A 234 -2.95 31.08 -20.37
CA HIS A 234 -3.66 29.83 -20.66
C HIS A 234 -5.01 30.09 -21.35
N ALA A 235 -5.85 30.95 -20.78
CA ALA A 235 -7.16 31.26 -21.35
C ALA A 235 -7.05 31.91 -22.75
N LYS A 236 -6.07 32.82 -22.98
CA LYS A 236 -5.81 33.35 -24.34
C LYS A 236 -5.49 32.24 -25.34
N ALA A 237 -4.62 31.30 -24.98
CA ALA A 237 -4.25 30.18 -25.85
C ALA A 237 -5.43 29.23 -26.11
N TRP A 238 -6.27 28.94 -25.11
CA TRP A 238 -7.48 28.12 -25.30
C TRP A 238 -8.51 28.79 -26.23
N HIS A 239 -8.86 30.06 -25.99
CA HIS A 239 -9.81 30.81 -26.82
C HIS A 239 -9.32 30.97 -28.27
N LEU A 240 -8.01 31.15 -28.44
CA LEU A 240 -7.38 31.17 -29.75
C LEU A 240 -7.52 29.80 -30.46
N TYR A 241 -7.24 28.70 -29.76
CA TYR A 241 -7.39 27.35 -30.32
C TYR A 241 -8.83 27.06 -30.72
N ASP A 242 -9.78 27.31 -29.81
CA ASP A 242 -11.22 27.08 -30.02
C ASP A 242 -11.74 27.83 -31.26
N LYS A 243 -11.48 29.14 -31.30
CA LYS A 243 -12.00 30.03 -32.34
C LYS A 243 -11.40 29.77 -33.73
N HIS A 244 -10.12 29.43 -33.82
CA HIS A 244 -9.38 29.42 -35.09
C HIS A 244 -8.92 28.04 -35.57
N PHE A 245 -8.66 27.09 -34.67
CA PHE A 245 -7.98 25.83 -35.00
C PHE A 245 -8.86 24.59 -34.78
N ARG A 246 -9.64 24.54 -33.69
CA ARG A 246 -10.40 23.35 -33.27
C ARG A 246 -11.29 22.76 -34.36
N ARG A 247 -11.99 23.60 -35.14
CA ARG A 247 -12.90 23.14 -36.22
C ARG A 247 -12.21 22.24 -37.27
N HIS A 248 -10.95 22.50 -37.56
CA HIS A 248 -10.18 21.79 -38.59
C HIS A 248 -9.27 20.71 -37.98
N GLN A 249 -8.66 21.00 -36.83
CA GLN A 249 -7.67 20.12 -36.18
C GLN A 249 -8.32 19.07 -35.26
N ARG A 250 -9.50 19.36 -34.72
CA ARG A 250 -10.28 18.47 -33.83
C ARG A 250 -9.50 17.95 -32.60
N GLY A 251 -8.56 18.75 -32.11
CA GLY A 251 -7.85 18.47 -30.87
C GLY A 251 -8.49 19.09 -29.63
N ASN A 252 -7.88 18.79 -28.49
CA ASN A 252 -8.25 19.21 -27.15
C ASN A 252 -7.09 19.97 -26.50
N VAL A 253 -7.43 20.99 -25.71
CA VAL A 253 -6.51 21.87 -24.96
C VAL A 253 -6.85 21.81 -23.48
N SER A 254 -5.81 21.68 -22.64
CA SER A 254 -5.91 21.75 -21.19
C SER A 254 -4.66 22.42 -20.59
N ILE A 255 -4.55 22.42 -19.26
CA ILE A 255 -3.41 22.86 -18.47
C ILE A 255 -3.15 21.84 -17.36
N THR A 256 -1.89 21.43 -17.19
CA THR A 256 -1.55 20.41 -16.19
C THR A 256 -1.39 21.06 -14.82
N LEU A 257 -2.23 20.68 -13.86
CA LEU A 257 -2.22 21.21 -12.51
C LEU A 257 -1.57 20.21 -11.54
N GLY A 258 -0.58 20.65 -10.78
CA GLY A 258 0.05 19.83 -9.75
C GLY A 258 -0.79 19.78 -8.47
N SER A 259 -0.83 18.62 -7.79
CA SER A 259 -1.43 18.51 -6.47
C SER A 259 -0.61 17.68 -5.49
N HIS A 260 -0.97 17.82 -4.22
CA HIS A 260 -0.64 16.91 -3.13
C HIS A 260 -1.95 16.36 -2.53
N TRP A 261 -1.86 15.52 -1.49
CA TRP A 261 -3.00 15.16 -0.62
C TRP A 261 -2.62 15.41 0.84
N VAL A 262 -3.60 15.81 1.65
CA VAL A 262 -3.45 15.94 3.11
C VAL A 262 -4.52 15.17 3.87
N GLU A 263 -4.15 14.69 5.05
CA GLU A 263 -5.05 14.11 6.05
C GLU A 263 -5.02 14.94 7.36
N PRO A 264 -6.12 14.93 8.14
CA PRO A 264 -6.20 15.55 9.44
C PRO A 264 -5.04 15.17 10.37
N LEU A 265 -4.46 16.15 11.05
CA LEU A 265 -3.40 15.92 12.03
C LEU A 265 -3.87 14.92 13.13
N HIS A 266 -3.02 13.93 13.43
CA HIS A 266 -3.32 12.79 14.31
C HIS A 266 -4.55 11.94 13.92
N GLY A 267 -5.07 12.04 12.69
CA GLY A 267 -6.27 11.32 12.25
C GLY A 267 -7.57 11.83 12.91
N GLN A 268 -7.53 12.97 13.60
CA GLN A 268 -8.71 13.53 14.26
C GLN A 268 -9.52 14.38 13.28
N ALA A 269 -10.62 13.80 12.78
CA ALA A 269 -11.60 14.44 11.88
C ALA A 269 -12.48 15.50 12.59
N MET A 270 -11.84 16.45 13.29
CA MET A 270 -12.52 17.60 13.88
C MET A 270 -12.87 18.63 12.79
N PRO A 271 -14.03 19.33 12.85
CA PRO A 271 -14.47 20.28 11.83
C PRO A 271 -13.39 21.28 11.39
N THR A 272 -12.60 21.79 12.33
CA THR A 272 -11.47 22.69 12.08
C THR A 272 -10.36 22.05 11.25
N ASN A 273 -9.95 20.82 11.54
CA ASN A 273 -8.92 20.11 10.76
C ASN A 273 -9.41 19.81 9.33
N LEU A 274 -10.69 19.48 9.17
CA LEU A 274 -11.31 19.23 7.86
C LEU A 274 -11.30 20.49 6.98
N GLU A 275 -11.64 21.64 7.57
CA GLU A 275 -11.57 22.95 6.90
C GLU A 275 -10.12 23.29 6.50
N LEU A 276 -9.14 23.00 7.36
CA LEU A 276 -7.71 23.19 7.06
C LEU A 276 -7.21 22.24 5.97
N CYS A 277 -7.74 21.02 5.87
CA CYS A 277 -7.44 20.10 4.77
C CYS A 277 -8.00 20.62 3.43
N GLN A 278 -9.24 21.11 3.41
CA GLN A 278 -9.83 21.73 2.23
C GLN A 278 -9.03 22.97 1.79
N LYS A 279 -8.63 23.83 2.73
CA LYS A 279 -7.77 25.00 2.47
C LYS A 279 -6.40 24.62 1.90
N ALA A 280 -5.79 23.52 2.33
CA ALA A 280 -4.54 23.01 1.77
C ALA A 280 -4.67 22.63 0.29
N MET A 281 -5.75 21.92 -0.07
CA MET A 281 -6.06 21.57 -1.46
C MET A 281 -6.34 22.82 -2.30
N GLU A 282 -7.15 23.74 -1.79
CA GLU A 282 -7.50 24.99 -2.46
C GLU A 282 -6.29 25.91 -2.68
N ALA A 283 -5.33 25.95 -1.75
CA ALA A 283 -4.11 26.75 -1.87
C ALA A 283 -3.10 26.22 -2.91
N VAL A 284 -3.29 25.01 -3.44
CA VAL A 284 -2.38 24.40 -4.43
C VAL A 284 -3.09 24.11 -5.75
N ILE A 285 -3.98 23.11 -5.78
CA ILE A 285 -4.69 22.74 -7.00
C ILE A 285 -5.86 23.70 -7.27
N GLY A 286 -6.61 24.09 -6.22
CA GLY A 286 -7.77 24.98 -6.36
C GLY A 286 -7.42 26.38 -6.87
N TRP A 287 -6.23 26.90 -6.55
CA TRP A 287 -5.75 28.22 -6.99
C TRP A 287 -5.81 28.38 -8.51
N PHE A 288 -5.54 27.31 -9.26
CA PHE A 288 -5.66 27.28 -10.72
C PHE A 288 -6.91 26.55 -11.22
N ALA A 289 -7.40 25.54 -10.50
CA ALA A 289 -8.56 24.76 -10.93
C ALA A 289 -9.89 25.49 -10.74
N GLU A 290 -10.08 26.26 -9.67
CA GLU A 290 -11.34 26.97 -9.39
C GLU A 290 -11.66 28.08 -10.42
N PRO A 291 -10.68 28.90 -10.88
CA PRO A 291 -10.92 29.79 -12.02
C PRO A 291 -11.28 29.07 -13.33
N ILE A 292 -10.72 27.88 -13.59
CA ILE A 292 -10.86 27.21 -14.90
C ILE A 292 -12.09 26.31 -14.96
N TYR A 293 -12.28 25.45 -13.95
CA TYR A 293 -13.33 24.42 -13.93
C TYR A 293 -14.51 24.78 -13.02
N GLY A 294 -14.32 25.71 -12.07
CA GLY A 294 -15.29 26.07 -11.03
C GLY A 294 -16.08 27.35 -11.33
N SER A 295 -15.95 28.34 -10.44
CA SER A 295 -16.69 29.62 -10.47
C SER A 295 -16.20 30.63 -11.50
N GLY A 296 -14.95 30.53 -11.98
CA GLY A 296 -14.31 31.59 -12.77
C GLY A 296 -13.51 32.60 -11.94
N ASP A 297 -13.50 32.47 -10.61
CA ASP A 297 -12.77 33.32 -9.68
C ASP A 297 -11.80 32.47 -8.82
N TYR A 298 -10.94 33.09 -8.02
CA TYR A 298 -10.11 32.36 -7.06
C TYR A 298 -10.94 31.75 -5.92
N PRO A 299 -10.46 30.65 -5.28
CA PRO A 299 -11.09 30.09 -4.09
C PRO A 299 -11.30 31.15 -3.00
N GLU A 300 -12.48 31.16 -2.38
CA GLU A 300 -12.83 32.18 -1.37
C GLU A 300 -11.91 32.12 -0.14
N SER A 301 -11.46 30.92 0.24
CA SER A 301 -10.44 30.71 1.27
C SER A 301 -9.12 31.41 0.95
N LEU A 302 -8.63 31.25 -0.28
CA LEU A 302 -7.38 31.83 -0.74
C LEU A 302 -7.46 33.37 -0.76
N LYS A 303 -8.57 33.91 -1.26
CA LYS A 303 -8.85 35.35 -1.24
C LYS A 303 -8.97 35.90 0.18
N ALA A 304 -9.63 35.19 1.08
CA ALA A 304 -9.77 35.59 2.48
C ALA A 304 -8.42 35.61 3.22
N SER A 305 -7.55 34.63 2.97
CA SER A 305 -6.20 34.57 3.58
C SER A 305 -5.18 35.55 3.01
N HIS A 306 -5.39 36.07 1.79
CA HIS A 306 -4.40 36.90 1.07
C HIS A 306 -4.97 38.24 0.56
N ARG A 307 -5.95 38.80 1.30
CA ARG A 307 -6.54 40.11 0.98
C ARG A 307 -5.46 41.19 0.87
N GLY A 308 -5.48 41.94 -0.24
CA GLY A 308 -4.53 43.02 -0.51
C GLY A 308 -3.29 42.64 -1.32
N VAL A 309 -2.99 41.34 -1.50
CA VAL A 309 -1.87 40.88 -2.36
C VAL A 309 -2.32 40.02 -3.54
N ILE A 310 -3.47 39.33 -3.45
CA ILE A 310 -4.03 38.57 -4.57
C ILE A 310 -4.75 39.50 -5.57
N PRO A 311 -4.45 39.43 -6.89
CA PRO A 311 -5.19 40.18 -7.91
C PRO A 311 -6.66 39.75 -8.01
N GLU A 312 -7.54 40.68 -8.37
CA GLU A 312 -8.97 40.39 -8.58
C GLU A 312 -9.30 40.14 -10.06
N PHE A 313 -10.10 39.12 -10.35
CA PHE A 313 -10.72 38.96 -11.67
C PHE A 313 -11.92 39.89 -11.82
N SER A 314 -11.94 40.68 -12.89
CA SER A 314 -13.13 41.43 -13.31
C SER A 314 -14.27 40.48 -13.71
N ALA A 315 -15.52 40.94 -13.64
CA ALA A 315 -16.69 40.10 -13.98
C ALA A 315 -16.63 39.52 -15.41
N GLN A 316 -16.04 40.25 -16.36
CA GLN A 316 -15.82 39.77 -17.72
C GLN A 316 -14.72 38.69 -17.78
N GLU A 317 -13.61 38.87 -17.05
CA GLU A 317 -12.54 37.87 -17.00
C GLU A 317 -13.00 36.56 -16.36
N ARG A 318 -13.86 36.61 -15.33
CA ARG A 318 -14.42 35.39 -14.69
C ARG A 318 -15.19 34.52 -15.67
N LEU A 319 -16.05 35.15 -16.49
CA LEU A 319 -16.80 34.47 -17.54
C LEU A 319 -15.91 33.99 -18.69
N TRP A 320 -14.78 34.64 -18.90
CA TRP A 320 -13.85 34.34 -19.99
C TRP A 320 -12.82 33.25 -19.63
N ILE A 321 -12.39 33.13 -18.37
CA ILE A 321 -11.50 32.05 -17.93
C ILE A 321 -12.23 30.75 -17.58
N LYS A 322 -13.49 30.84 -17.18
CA LYS A 322 -14.31 29.66 -16.88
C LYS A 322 -14.52 28.81 -18.14
N GLY A 323 -14.25 27.51 -18.03
CA GLY A 323 -14.41 26.53 -19.09
C GLY A 323 -13.25 26.45 -20.09
N THR A 324 -12.09 27.08 -19.84
CA THR A 324 -10.96 27.10 -20.79
C THR A 324 -10.10 25.83 -20.77
N ALA A 325 -10.69 24.67 -20.50
CA ALA A 325 -10.01 23.38 -20.58
C ALA A 325 -11.01 22.27 -20.97
N ASP A 326 -10.63 21.44 -21.93
CA ASP A 326 -11.53 20.42 -22.50
C ASP A 326 -11.53 19.09 -21.72
N PHE A 327 -10.54 18.92 -20.84
CA PHE A 327 -10.36 17.80 -19.92
C PHE A 327 -9.52 18.28 -18.74
N PHE A 328 -9.60 17.62 -17.59
CA PHE A 328 -8.77 17.90 -16.43
C PHE A 328 -7.39 17.24 -16.59
N SER A 329 -6.31 18.00 -16.53
CA SER A 329 -4.94 17.46 -16.58
C SER A 329 -4.26 17.57 -15.23
N LEU A 330 -3.87 16.43 -14.65
CA LEU A 330 -3.32 16.32 -13.28
C LEU A 330 -1.84 15.89 -13.31
N ALA A 331 -1.02 16.54 -12.49
CA ALA A 331 0.33 16.08 -12.15
C ALA A 331 0.38 15.68 -10.67
N PHE A 332 0.90 14.47 -10.41
CA PHE A 332 1.11 13.95 -9.05
C PHE A 332 2.52 13.37 -8.94
N GLY A 333 3.45 14.23 -8.51
CA GLY A 333 4.88 13.94 -8.46
C GLY A 333 5.58 14.56 -7.24
N PRO A 334 6.86 14.22 -7.02
CA PRO A 334 7.63 14.64 -5.85
C PRO A 334 7.72 16.16 -5.66
N GLU A 335 7.72 16.94 -6.74
CA GLU A 335 7.87 18.40 -6.69
C GLU A 335 6.75 19.07 -5.89
N THR A 336 5.49 18.93 -6.33
CA THR A 336 4.34 19.51 -5.62
C THR A 336 4.16 18.89 -4.23
N LEU A 337 4.48 17.59 -4.06
CA LEU A 337 4.42 16.92 -2.77
C LEU A 337 5.46 17.45 -1.76
N ARG A 338 6.65 17.87 -2.21
CA ARG A 338 7.69 18.50 -1.38
C ARG A 338 7.34 19.94 -1.02
N VAL A 339 6.91 20.75 -1.99
CA VAL A 339 6.49 22.14 -1.76
C VAL A 339 5.28 22.22 -0.83
N GLY A 340 4.32 21.29 -0.99
CA GLY A 340 3.19 21.12 -0.08
C GLY A 340 3.57 20.78 1.37
N GLN A 341 4.82 20.33 1.64
CA GLN A 341 5.29 20.12 3.02
C GLN A 341 5.64 21.42 3.75
N GLY A 342 6.05 22.45 3.02
CA GLY A 342 6.54 23.71 3.59
C GLY A 342 5.48 24.81 3.66
N LEU A 343 4.78 25.07 2.56
CA LEU A 343 4.00 26.30 2.40
C LEU A 343 2.48 26.14 2.62
N ALA A 344 1.91 24.97 2.33
CA ALA A 344 0.46 24.80 2.23
C ALA A 344 -0.16 23.83 3.26
N ARG A 345 0.60 23.38 4.28
CA ARG A 345 0.12 22.32 5.19
C ARG A 345 -1.10 22.72 6.04
N PHE A 346 -1.23 23.97 6.46
CA PHE A 346 -2.20 24.38 7.50
C PHE A 346 -2.17 23.46 8.75
N GLY A 347 -0.98 22.95 9.11
CA GLY A 347 -0.78 21.98 10.20
C GLY A 347 -1.10 20.52 9.88
N GLN A 348 -1.56 20.19 8.67
CA GLN A 348 -2.05 18.86 8.28
C GLN A 348 -0.95 17.93 7.71
N THR A 349 -1.24 16.64 7.62
CA THR A 349 -0.26 15.60 7.25
C THR A 349 -0.31 15.29 5.76
N VAL A 350 0.78 15.54 5.02
CA VAL A 350 0.89 15.19 3.59
C VAL A 350 1.01 13.68 3.39
N LYS A 351 0.30 13.12 2.40
CA LYS A 351 0.25 11.68 2.13
C LYS A 351 0.39 11.36 0.64
N LEU A 352 0.85 10.14 0.35
CA LEU A 352 0.94 9.57 -1.00
C LEU A 352 -0.37 8.87 -1.37
N ASP A 353 -1.44 9.64 -1.50
CA ASP A 353 -2.77 9.14 -1.88
C ASP A 353 -3.31 9.87 -3.11
N LEU A 354 -3.00 9.31 -4.28
CA LEU A 354 -3.51 9.79 -5.57
C LEU A 354 -5.00 9.49 -5.73
N ARG A 355 -5.52 8.40 -5.14
CA ARG A 355 -6.95 8.02 -5.24
C ARG A 355 -7.82 9.12 -4.65
N SER A 356 -7.48 9.61 -3.46
CA SER A 356 -8.22 10.69 -2.82
C SER A 356 -8.12 12.03 -3.58
N VAL A 357 -6.99 12.35 -4.23
CA VAL A 357 -6.90 13.53 -5.12
C VAL A 357 -7.84 13.40 -6.32
N LEU A 358 -7.87 12.22 -6.95
CA LEU A 358 -8.73 11.95 -8.11
C LEU A 358 -10.22 12.09 -7.75
N VAL A 359 -10.66 11.52 -6.62
CA VAL A 359 -12.05 11.64 -6.15
C VAL A 359 -12.36 13.06 -5.68
N TRP A 360 -11.40 13.78 -5.07
CA TRP A 360 -11.58 15.19 -4.71
C TRP A 360 -11.80 16.08 -5.96
N VAL A 361 -11.03 15.86 -7.03
CA VAL A 361 -11.22 16.54 -8.33
C VAL A 361 -12.60 16.21 -8.91
N GLN A 362 -12.99 14.93 -8.92
CA GLN A 362 -14.29 14.46 -9.40
C GLN A 362 -15.46 15.16 -8.67
N GLN A 363 -15.42 15.17 -7.33
CA GLN A 363 -16.49 15.74 -6.50
C GLN A 363 -16.56 17.27 -6.52
N THR A 364 -15.42 17.93 -6.75
CA THR A 364 -15.32 19.41 -6.76
C THR A 364 -15.67 20.00 -8.13
N TYR A 365 -15.22 19.38 -9.22
CA TYR A 365 -15.28 19.97 -10.58
C TYR A 365 -16.24 19.25 -11.53
N SER A 366 -17.30 18.65 -11.00
CA SER A 366 -18.41 18.03 -11.77
C SER A 366 -17.98 16.85 -12.67
N ASP A 367 -17.19 15.92 -12.12
CA ASP A 367 -16.76 14.66 -12.77
C ASP A 367 -16.13 14.85 -14.17
N PRO A 368 -15.01 15.61 -14.28
CA PRO A 368 -14.36 15.85 -15.55
C PRO A 368 -13.59 14.62 -16.04
N GLN A 369 -13.49 14.46 -17.37
CA GLN A 369 -12.53 13.50 -17.95
C GLN A 369 -11.11 13.90 -17.54
N LEU A 370 -10.31 12.93 -17.09
CA LEU A 370 -9.01 13.19 -16.46
C LEU A 370 -7.85 12.51 -17.21
N LEU A 371 -6.83 13.32 -17.53
CA LEU A 371 -5.50 12.86 -17.94
C LEU A 371 -4.54 13.00 -16.76
N LEU A 372 -3.93 11.91 -16.32
CA LEU A 372 -2.81 11.98 -15.39
C LEU A 372 -1.52 12.23 -16.19
N ALA A 373 -1.26 13.50 -16.49
CA ALA A 373 -0.18 13.94 -17.38
C ALA A 373 1.22 13.82 -16.78
N GLU A 374 1.32 13.66 -15.46
CA GLU A 374 2.56 13.26 -14.77
C GLU A 374 2.22 12.36 -13.57
N SER A 375 2.81 11.17 -13.53
CA SER A 375 2.95 10.42 -12.28
C SER A 375 4.23 9.60 -12.23
N GLY A 376 4.91 9.67 -11.09
CA GLY A 376 6.19 8.99 -10.87
C GLY A 376 6.83 9.39 -9.56
N TRP A 377 8.02 8.85 -9.30
CA TRP A 377 8.85 9.20 -8.15
C TRP A 377 10.30 9.42 -8.60
N PHE A 378 11.23 9.48 -7.65
CA PHE A 378 12.65 9.62 -7.90
C PHE A 378 13.45 8.55 -7.15
N THR A 379 14.64 8.23 -7.66
CA THR A 379 15.71 7.53 -6.95
C THR A 379 16.89 8.48 -6.72
N ASP A 380 17.81 8.09 -5.85
CA ASP A 380 19.11 8.74 -5.72
C ASP A 380 19.94 8.56 -7.01
N ALA A 381 20.85 9.51 -7.31
CA ALA A 381 21.71 9.44 -8.48
C ALA A 381 22.63 8.22 -8.56
N SER A 382 22.98 7.64 -7.41
CA SER A 382 23.76 6.39 -7.31
C SER A 382 23.00 5.15 -7.80
N VAL A 383 21.67 5.23 -7.95
CA VAL A 383 20.87 4.13 -8.49
C VAL A 383 20.99 4.11 -10.02
N GLY A 384 21.66 3.09 -10.53
CA GLY A 384 21.77 2.80 -11.96
C GLY A 384 20.48 2.18 -12.54
N VAL A 385 20.62 1.04 -13.24
CA VAL A 385 19.47 0.36 -13.89
C VAL A 385 18.56 -0.42 -12.92
N GLN A 386 18.97 -0.63 -11.66
CA GLN A 386 18.28 -1.48 -10.68
C GLN A 386 17.43 -0.65 -9.71
N ASP A 387 16.31 -0.14 -10.20
CA ASP A 387 15.46 0.86 -9.55
C ASP A 387 14.23 0.27 -8.85
N THR A 388 14.42 -0.80 -8.07
CA THR A 388 13.34 -1.56 -7.40
C THR A 388 12.31 -0.70 -6.65
N LYS A 389 12.74 0.41 -6.02
CA LYS A 389 11.83 1.34 -5.32
C LYS A 389 10.85 2.06 -6.26
N ALA A 390 11.27 2.37 -7.49
CA ALA A 390 10.43 3.02 -8.49
C ALA A 390 9.30 2.10 -8.95
N ILE A 391 9.57 0.79 -9.10
CA ILE A 391 8.55 -0.23 -9.44
C ILE A 391 7.38 -0.20 -8.44
N TYR A 392 7.66 -0.28 -7.14
CA TYR A 392 6.58 -0.36 -6.13
C TYR A 392 5.81 0.95 -5.95
N LEU A 393 6.44 2.11 -6.14
CA LEU A 393 5.74 3.40 -6.10
C LEU A 393 4.87 3.60 -7.35
N MET A 394 5.38 3.23 -8.54
CA MET A 394 4.59 3.20 -9.77
C MET A 394 3.41 2.23 -9.65
N LYS A 395 3.65 1.01 -9.14
CA LYS A 395 2.60 0.03 -8.86
C LYS A 395 1.53 0.61 -7.95
N ARG A 396 1.93 1.26 -6.83
CA ARG A 396 1.01 1.91 -5.89
C ARG A 396 0.15 2.99 -6.55
N PHE A 397 0.75 3.91 -7.30
CA PHE A 397 -0.02 4.98 -7.95
C PHE A 397 -0.99 4.43 -9.00
N ILE A 398 -0.57 3.45 -9.80
CA ILE A 398 -1.42 2.85 -10.83
C ILE A 398 -2.56 2.03 -10.20
N MET A 399 -2.31 1.33 -9.09
CA MET A 399 -3.37 0.68 -8.31
C MET A 399 -4.37 1.70 -7.72
N GLN A 400 -3.90 2.85 -7.23
CA GLN A 400 -4.76 3.94 -6.76
C GLN A 400 -5.62 4.53 -7.89
N VAL A 401 -5.07 4.69 -9.10
CA VAL A 401 -5.83 5.10 -10.30
C VAL A 401 -6.85 4.02 -10.70
N MET A 402 -6.47 2.74 -10.65
CA MET A 402 -7.38 1.63 -10.94
C MET A 402 -8.55 1.57 -9.96
N GLN A 403 -8.31 1.79 -8.66
CA GLN A 403 -9.37 1.92 -7.66
C GLN A 403 -10.27 3.13 -7.94
N ALA A 404 -9.69 4.30 -8.25
CA ALA A 404 -10.45 5.49 -8.59
C ALA A 404 -11.39 5.26 -9.80
N VAL A 405 -10.92 4.58 -10.85
CA VAL A 405 -11.72 4.24 -12.04
C VAL A 405 -12.76 3.17 -11.74
N SER A 406 -12.37 2.06 -11.11
CA SER A 406 -13.21 0.85 -10.99
C SER A 406 -14.16 0.85 -9.79
N VAL A 407 -13.85 1.62 -8.73
CA VAL A 407 -14.62 1.66 -7.48
C VAL A 407 -15.32 3.00 -7.30
N ASP A 408 -14.61 4.11 -7.56
CA ASP A 408 -15.12 5.47 -7.33
C ASP A 408 -15.71 6.12 -8.60
N GLY A 409 -15.57 5.47 -9.77
CA GLY A 409 -16.13 5.91 -11.04
C GLY A 409 -15.44 7.13 -11.67
N VAL A 410 -14.21 7.46 -11.27
CA VAL A 410 -13.48 8.62 -11.81
C VAL A 410 -13.14 8.39 -13.29
N CYS A 411 -13.50 9.34 -14.15
CA CYS A 411 -13.33 9.27 -15.61
C CYS A 411 -11.88 9.48 -16.09
N VAL A 412 -10.92 8.64 -15.65
CA VAL A 412 -9.52 8.70 -16.10
C VAL A 412 -9.36 8.04 -17.48
N PHE A 413 -8.93 8.82 -18.48
CA PHE A 413 -8.74 8.34 -19.87
C PHE A 413 -7.26 8.14 -20.25
N GLY A 414 -6.30 8.57 -19.42
CA GLY A 414 -4.88 8.35 -19.70
C GLY A 414 -3.97 8.48 -18.48
N TYR A 415 -2.85 7.77 -18.53
CA TYR A 415 -1.79 7.73 -17.52
C TYR A 415 -0.43 7.96 -18.16
N THR A 416 0.31 8.97 -17.71
CA THR A 416 1.65 9.30 -18.19
C THR A 416 2.70 9.00 -17.12
N ALA A 417 3.51 7.96 -17.35
CA ALA A 417 4.67 7.67 -16.51
C ALA A 417 5.74 8.76 -16.68
N TRP A 418 6.34 9.21 -15.57
CA TRP A 418 7.33 10.29 -15.58
C TRP A 418 8.65 9.88 -14.90
N THR A 419 9.81 9.95 -15.55
CA THR A 419 10.13 10.39 -16.94
C THR A 419 10.43 9.21 -17.87
N LEU A 420 10.49 9.46 -19.19
CA LEU A 420 11.05 8.52 -20.16
C LEU A 420 12.54 8.25 -19.88
N LEU A 421 13.35 9.29 -19.73
CA LEU A 421 14.80 9.17 -19.50
C LEU A 421 15.25 10.07 -18.33
N ASP A 422 16.37 9.70 -17.71
CA ASP A 422 17.06 10.55 -16.74
C ASP A 422 17.50 11.86 -17.39
N GLY A 423 17.35 12.98 -16.68
CA GLY A 423 17.67 14.32 -17.16
C GLY A 423 18.18 15.24 -16.06
N PHE A 424 18.18 16.54 -16.32
CA PHE A 424 18.43 17.57 -15.31
C PHE A 424 17.17 17.85 -14.49
N GLU A 425 17.17 17.47 -13.22
CA GLU A 425 16.01 17.53 -12.31
C GLU A 425 15.96 18.86 -11.54
N TRP A 426 15.94 19.96 -12.29
CA TRP A 426 15.69 21.32 -11.79
C TRP A 426 16.64 21.74 -10.65
N ASN A 427 16.12 22.17 -9.50
CA ASN A 427 16.91 22.53 -8.31
C ASN A 427 17.68 21.34 -7.68
N HIS A 428 17.40 20.10 -8.09
CA HIS A 428 18.16 18.92 -7.70
C HIS A 428 19.29 18.58 -8.67
N GLY A 429 19.39 19.26 -9.81
CA GLY A 429 20.41 19.01 -10.84
C GLY A 429 20.44 17.54 -11.24
N TYR A 430 21.58 16.87 -11.06
CA TYR A 430 21.73 15.44 -11.33
C TYR A 430 21.81 14.57 -10.06
N SER A 431 21.40 15.09 -8.89
CA SER A 431 21.45 14.36 -7.60
C SER A 431 20.34 13.32 -7.41
N ILE A 432 19.30 13.39 -8.24
CA ILE A 432 18.20 12.41 -8.29
C ILE A 432 17.97 11.96 -9.74
N ARG A 433 17.24 10.85 -9.90
CA ARG A 433 16.90 10.24 -11.20
C ARG A 433 15.43 9.86 -11.24
N ARG A 434 14.75 10.12 -12.36
CA ARG A 434 13.30 9.83 -12.54
C ARG A 434 12.99 8.98 -13.77
N GLY A 435 13.96 8.71 -14.64
CA GLY A 435 13.76 8.06 -15.92
C GLY A 435 13.49 6.56 -15.83
N LEU A 436 12.59 6.08 -16.68
CA LEU A 436 12.50 4.65 -17.05
C LEU A 436 13.79 4.16 -17.74
N PHE A 437 14.48 5.05 -18.44
CA PHE A 437 15.79 4.78 -19.07
C PHE A 437 16.90 5.53 -18.32
N TYR A 438 17.89 4.77 -17.87
CA TYR A 438 19.13 5.27 -17.29
C TYR A 438 20.01 5.90 -18.38
N ILE A 439 20.67 6.99 -18.02
CA ILE A 439 21.74 7.61 -18.80
C ILE A 439 22.95 7.83 -17.89
N ASP A 440 24.11 7.36 -18.34
CA ASP A 440 25.38 7.85 -17.81
C ASP A 440 25.70 9.19 -18.50
N PHE A 441 25.81 10.25 -17.71
CA PHE A 441 26.11 11.59 -18.21
C PHE A 441 27.63 11.80 -18.44
N SER A 442 28.47 10.89 -17.96
CA SER A 442 29.92 10.88 -18.21
C SER A 442 30.29 10.23 -19.55
N GLU A 443 29.47 9.31 -20.06
CA GLU A 443 29.66 8.72 -21.38
C GLU A 443 29.28 9.71 -22.51
N PRO A 444 30.16 9.95 -23.51
CA PRO A 444 29.83 10.83 -24.64
C PRO A 444 28.61 10.37 -25.46
N GLU A 445 28.41 9.05 -25.60
CA GLU A 445 27.28 8.49 -26.35
C GLU A 445 25.93 8.60 -25.63
N ARG A 446 25.94 8.78 -24.29
CA ARG A 446 24.74 8.91 -23.43
C ARG A 446 23.69 7.85 -23.75
N ARG A 447 24.07 6.56 -23.74
CA ARG A 447 23.18 5.44 -24.10
C ARG A 447 21.98 5.39 -23.16
N ARG A 448 20.79 5.14 -23.72
CA ARG A 448 19.54 4.99 -22.95
C ARG A 448 19.37 3.52 -22.57
N LEU A 449 19.77 3.15 -21.36
CA LEU A 449 19.69 1.77 -20.87
C LEU A 449 18.36 1.56 -20.13
N PRO A 450 17.54 0.55 -20.45
CA PRO A 450 16.27 0.32 -19.77
C PRO A 450 16.51 -0.05 -18.31
N LYS A 451 15.85 0.65 -17.38
CA LYS A 451 15.83 0.27 -15.96
C LYS A 451 14.81 -0.83 -15.71
N THR A 452 14.83 -1.43 -14.53
CA THR A 452 13.84 -2.46 -14.15
C THR A 452 12.41 -1.91 -14.14
N SER A 453 12.20 -0.62 -13.86
CA SER A 453 10.91 0.07 -14.03
C SER A 453 10.44 0.15 -15.49
N ALA A 454 11.31 0.28 -16.49
CA ALA A 454 10.92 0.22 -17.90
C ALA A 454 10.38 -1.16 -18.28
N HIS A 455 11.01 -2.23 -17.79
CA HIS A 455 10.54 -3.60 -18.01
C HIS A 455 9.18 -3.85 -17.32
N PHE A 456 9.00 -3.34 -16.11
CA PHE A 456 7.73 -3.37 -15.39
C PHE A 456 6.64 -2.60 -16.16
N TYR A 457 6.89 -1.35 -16.54
CA TYR A 457 5.92 -0.50 -17.23
C TYR A 457 5.54 -1.08 -18.60
N ARG A 458 6.51 -1.59 -19.37
CA ARG A 458 6.24 -2.29 -20.64
C ARG A 458 5.30 -3.48 -20.47
N ARG A 459 5.46 -4.27 -19.40
CA ARG A 459 4.57 -5.40 -19.10
C ARG A 459 3.17 -4.91 -18.73
N LEU A 460 3.07 -3.90 -17.88
CA LEU A 460 1.80 -3.30 -17.46
C LEU A 460 0.99 -2.75 -18.65
N VAL A 461 1.62 -2.00 -19.55
CA VAL A 461 0.97 -1.43 -20.74
C VAL A 461 0.46 -2.54 -21.67
N ARG A 462 1.26 -3.58 -21.89
CA ARG A 462 0.86 -4.77 -22.67
C ARG A 462 -0.33 -5.51 -22.03
N ASP A 463 -0.30 -5.65 -20.72
CA ASP A 463 -1.29 -6.40 -19.93
C ASP A 463 -2.53 -5.52 -19.56
N ASN A 464 -2.55 -4.25 -19.98
CA ASN A 464 -3.52 -3.20 -19.66
C ASN A 464 -3.88 -3.08 -18.17
N GLY A 465 -2.88 -3.26 -17.30
CA GLY A 465 -3.03 -3.27 -15.85
C GLY A 465 -2.41 -4.51 -15.20
N PHE A 466 -3.11 -5.06 -14.21
CA PHE A 466 -2.67 -6.20 -13.39
C PHE A 466 -3.67 -7.34 -13.56
N PRO A 467 -3.72 -8.02 -14.72
CA PRO A 467 -4.67 -9.12 -14.92
C PRO A 467 -4.50 -10.18 -13.83
N ALA A 468 -5.62 -10.73 -13.38
CA ALA A 468 -5.57 -11.90 -12.51
C ALA A 468 -4.83 -13.04 -13.21
N GLU A 469 -4.05 -13.84 -12.46
CA GLU A 469 -3.49 -15.07 -13.01
C GLU A 469 -4.65 -15.95 -13.50
N ASN A 470 -4.66 -16.26 -14.80
CA ASN A 470 -5.73 -16.95 -15.51
C ASN A 470 -5.91 -18.37 -14.97
N THR A 471 -6.59 -18.47 -13.84
CA THR A 471 -6.76 -19.67 -13.06
C THR A 471 -8.25 -19.79 -12.75
N PRO A 472 -9.00 -20.61 -13.51
CA PRO A 472 -10.44 -20.63 -13.41
C PRO A 472 -10.90 -20.97 -11.99
N HIS A 473 -12.09 -20.51 -11.62
CA HIS A 473 -12.81 -21.10 -10.49
C HIS A 473 -13.13 -22.55 -10.87
N ILE A 474 -12.58 -23.48 -10.12
CA ILE A 474 -12.81 -24.92 -10.29
C ILE A 474 -13.74 -25.36 -9.15
N GLU A 475 -14.79 -26.10 -9.50
CA GLU A 475 -15.68 -26.74 -8.53
C GLU A 475 -15.13 -28.12 -8.15
N GLY A 476 -15.17 -28.44 -6.84
CA GLY A 476 -14.67 -29.70 -6.32
C GLY A 476 -15.03 -29.91 -4.85
N ARG A 477 -14.82 -31.14 -4.37
CA ARG A 477 -14.91 -31.51 -2.95
C ARG A 477 -13.53 -32.01 -2.50
N LEU A 478 -13.21 -31.81 -1.23
CA LEU A 478 -12.06 -32.48 -0.61
C LEU A 478 -12.31 -33.99 -0.47
N PRO A 479 -11.24 -34.80 -0.31
CA PRO A 479 -11.34 -36.17 0.19
C PRO A 479 -12.18 -36.25 1.47
N CYS A 480 -12.93 -37.34 1.63
CA CYS A 480 -13.88 -37.51 2.74
C CYS A 480 -13.21 -37.66 4.11
N ASP A 481 -11.91 -37.95 4.12
CA ASP A 481 -11.01 -38.11 5.27
C ASP A 481 -10.18 -36.85 5.58
N PHE A 482 -10.39 -35.74 4.87
CA PHE A 482 -9.64 -34.50 5.09
C PHE A 482 -9.88 -33.91 6.49
N GLN A 483 -8.78 -33.53 7.13
CA GLN A 483 -8.75 -33.09 8.53
C GLN A 483 -9.04 -31.60 8.67
N PHE A 484 -10.24 -31.24 9.16
CA PHE A 484 -10.60 -29.86 9.51
C PHE A 484 -10.40 -29.63 11.02
N GLY A 485 -9.49 -28.74 11.41
CA GLY A 485 -9.24 -28.45 12.82
C GLY A 485 -8.71 -27.05 13.11
N VAL A 486 -8.83 -26.65 14.37
CA VAL A 486 -8.35 -25.38 14.95
C VAL A 486 -7.19 -25.62 15.94
N SER A 487 -6.41 -24.59 16.24
CA SER A 487 -5.22 -24.68 17.10
C SER A 487 -5.28 -23.77 18.34
N GLU A 488 -4.72 -24.23 19.48
CA GLU A 488 -4.54 -23.42 20.69
C GLU A 488 -3.15 -23.67 21.34
N SER A 489 -2.62 -22.66 22.06
CA SER A 489 -1.18 -22.56 22.39
C SER A 489 -0.75 -22.84 23.84
N VAL A 490 -1.65 -23.04 24.82
CA VAL A 490 -1.47 -23.75 26.12
C VAL A 490 -2.73 -23.53 27.00
N LEU A 491 -3.05 -24.48 27.88
CA LEU A 491 -4.27 -24.48 28.72
C LEU A 491 -3.94 -24.19 30.21
N GLN A 492 -4.73 -23.33 30.87
CA GLN A 492 -4.60 -22.98 32.31
C GLN A 492 -5.81 -23.43 33.15
N PHE A 493 -5.62 -23.67 34.46
CA PHE A 493 -6.69 -24.06 35.40
C PHE A 493 -6.47 -23.57 36.86
N THR A 494 -7.48 -23.82 37.72
CA THR A 494 -7.92 -22.96 38.84
C THR A 494 -7.46 -23.34 40.26
N ASP A 495 -7.77 -22.45 41.22
CA ASP A 495 -7.37 -22.44 42.65
C ASP A 495 -8.18 -23.42 43.56
N PRO A 496 -7.54 -24.21 44.45
CA PRO A 496 -8.20 -25.13 45.37
C PRO A 496 -8.46 -24.60 46.81
N GLN A 497 -8.26 -23.30 47.09
CA GLN A 497 -8.34 -22.77 48.46
C GLN A 497 -9.75 -22.72 49.08
N LEU A 498 -9.81 -22.93 50.40
CA LEU A 498 -10.99 -22.61 51.23
C LEU A 498 -11.01 -21.11 51.54
N TYR A 499 -12.12 -20.42 51.26
CA TYR A 499 -12.28 -18.99 51.57
C TYR A 499 -13.30 -18.77 52.68
N ARG A 500 -12.99 -17.84 53.59
CA ARG A 500 -13.92 -17.29 54.56
C ARG A 500 -14.63 -16.09 53.94
N TRP A 501 -15.95 -16.20 53.79
CA TRP A 501 -16.80 -15.15 53.24
C TRP A 501 -17.34 -14.22 54.35
N ASN A 502 -17.09 -12.92 54.24
CA ASN A 502 -17.56 -11.91 55.18
C ASN A 502 -19.00 -11.45 54.87
N LEU A 503 -19.95 -12.37 55.04
CA LEU A 503 -21.36 -12.24 54.66
C LEU A 503 -22.09 -11.06 55.36
N SER A 504 -21.63 -10.68 56.56
CA SER A 504 -22.21 -9.62 57.39
C SER A 504 -21.50 -8.26 57.27
N GLY A 505 -20.47 -8.17 56.43
CA GLY A 505 -19.58 -7.00 56.33
C GLY A 505 -19.39 -6.54 54.89
N ASP A 506 -18.14 -6.49 54.44
CA ASP A 506 -17.74 -6.03 53.10
C ASP A 506 -18.00 -7.05 51.96
N GLY A 507 -18.51 -8.25 52.29
CA GLY A 507 -18.76 -9.32 51.33
C GLY A 507 -17.50 -10.01 50.79
N ALA A 508 -16.31 -9.69 51.31
CA ALA A 508 -15.04 -10.21 50.79
C ALA A 508 -14.85 -11.71 51.08
N LEU A 509 -14.17 -12.40 50.15
CA LEU A 509 -13.69 -13.77 50.30
C LEU A 509 -12.20 -13.74 50.65
N SER A 510 -11.83 -14.26 51.81
CA SER A 510 -10.46 -14.27 52.32
C SER A 510 -9.95 -15.70 52.49
N PRO A 511 -8.83 -16.11 51.86
CA PRO A 511 -8.36 -17.49 51.92
C PRO A 511 -7.95 -17.90 53.34
N VAL A 512 -8.36 -19.11 53.74
CA VAL A 512 -8.04 -19.69 55.05
C VAL A 512 -6.73 -20.46 54.93
N MET A 513 -5.63 -19.77 55.25
CA MET A 513 -4.28 -20.31 55.16
C MET A 513 -4.14 -21.62 55.95
N GLY A 514 -3.65 -22.68 55.28
CA GLY A 514 -3.34 -23.97 55.88
C GLY A 514 -4.45 -25.03 55.82
N ILE A 515 -5.63 -24.74 55.25
CA ILE A 515 -6.70 -25.72 55.08
C ILE A 515 -6.96 -26.01 53.59
N LEU A 516 -6.62 -27.21 53.14
CA LEU A 516 -7.14 -27.80 51.90
C LEU A 516 -8.34 -28.69 52.20
N LEU A 517 -9.39 -28.57 51.39
CA LEU A 517 -10.60 -29.39 51.51
C LEU A 517 -10.36 -30.78 50.90
N HIS A 518 -10.76 -31.84 51.61
CA HIS A 518 -10.93 -33.16 51.01
C HIS A 518 -12.19 -33.18 50.14
N THR A 519 -11.99 -33.10 48.83
CA THR A 519 -13.05 -33.17 47.81
C THR A 519 -13.25 -34.60 47.31
N ARG A 520 -14.36 -34.82 46.58
CA ARG A 520 -14.63 -36.09 45.88
C ARG A 520 -13.52 -36.40 44.85
N PRO A 521 -13.30 -37.67 44.45
CA PRO A 521 -12.41 -37.99 43.35
C PRO A 521 -12.78 -37.19 42.09
N VAL A 522 -11.85 -36.39 41.60
CA VAL A 522 -12.10 -35.42 40.52
C VAL A 522 -12.39 -36.15 39.20
N GLN A 523 -13.48 -35.76 38.56
CA GLN A 523 -13.98 -36.28 37.29
C GLN A 523 -13.61 -35.33 36.14
N CYS A 524 -13.61 -35.83 34.90
CA CYS A 524 -13.33 -34.96 33.73
C CYS A 524 -14.34 -33.82 33.56
N THR A 525 -15.55 -33.96 34.12
CA THR A 525 -16.59 -32.93 34.17
C THR A 525 -16.29 -31.77 35.13
N ASP A 526 -15.37 -31.94 36.09
CA ASP A 526 -14.98 -30.88 37.03
C ASP A 526 -14.14 -29.79 36.35
N PHE A 527 -13.51 -30.11 35.22
CA PHE A 527 -12.82 -29.13 34.38
C PHE A 527 -13.82 -28.41 33.46
N LEU A 528 -14.53 -27.41 34.00
CA LEU A 528 -15.51 -26.59 33.26
C LEU A 528 -14.95 -25.97 31.96
N PHE A 529 -13.63 -25.75 31.91
CA PHE A 529 -12.91 -25.33 30.70
C PHE A 529 -13.11 -26.32 29.54
N ILE A 530 -12.94 -27.61 29.81
CA ILE A 530 -13.03 -28.69 28.81
C ILE A 530 -14.41 -28.68 28.14
N GLN A 531 -15.48 -28.57 28.93
CA GLN A 531 -16.85 -28.52 28.39
C GLN A 531 -17.10 -27.30 27.50
N ARG A 532 -16.57 -26.13 27.86
CA ARG A 532 -16.72 -24.90 27.06
C ARG A 532 -15.98 -25.00 25.73
N HIS A 533 -14.74 -25.48 25.73
CA HIS A 533 -13.97 -25.66 24.49
C HIS A 533 -14.58 -26.72 23.58
N LEU A 534 -15.05 -27.84 24.12
CA LEU A 534 -15.70 -28.89 23.32
C LEU A 534 -17.04 -28.43 22.71
N PHE A 535 -17.75 -27.52 23.38
CA PHE A 535 -18.91 -26.86 22.78
C PHE A 535 -18.50 -26.00 21.58
N LEU A 536 -17.44 -25.20 21.71
CA LEU A 536 -16.92 -24.40 20.59
C LEU A 536 -16.49 -25.28 19.41
N LEU A 537 -15.77 -26.38 19.66
CA LEU A 537 -15.35 -27.35 18.64
C LEU A 537 -16.53 -28.04 17.94
N GLY A 538 -17.60 -28.34 18.69
CA GLY A 538 -18.84 -28.87 18.12
C GLY A 538 -19.57 -27.86 17.24
N VAL A 539 -19.57 -26.58 17.63
CA VAL A 539 -20.20 -25.49 16.84
C VAL A 539 -19.38 -25.13 15.59
N THR A 540 -18.05 -25.27 15.61
CA THR A 540 -17.21 -25.08 14.41
C THR A 540 -17.28 -26.27 13.44
N GLY A 541 -17.81 -27.43 13.87
CA GLY A 541 -17.81 -28.65 13.07
C GLY A 541 -16.41 -29.23 12.84
N SER A 542 -15.48 -28.98 13.76
CA SER A 542 -14.08 -29.43 13.63
C SER A 542 -13.98 -30.95 13.81
N ALA A 543 -13.41 -31.62 12.81
CA ALA A 543 -13.08 -33.06 12.88
C ALA A 543 -11.80 -33.32 13.69
N HIS A 544 -10.93 -32.31 13.82
CA HIS A 544 -9.62 -32.40 14.46
C HIS A 544 -9.38 -31.22 15.42
N TYR A 545 -8.53 -31.42 16.43
CA TYR A 545 -8.14 -30.35 17.35
C TYR A 545 -6.64 -30.37 17.64
N ARG A 546 -5.94 -29.28 17.30
CA ARG A 546 -4.50 -29.12 17.59
C ARG A 546 -4.31 -28.36 18.89
N PHE A 547 -3.50 -28.89 19.80
CA PHE A 547 -3.09 -28.14 20.99
C PHE A 547 -1.70 -28.52 21.47
N ALA A 548 -1.11 -27.67 22.31
CA ALA A 548 0.19 -27.89 22.92
C ALA A 548 0.09 -28.44 24.35
N LEU A 549 1.01 -29.36 24.67
CA LEU A 549 1.33 -29.75 26.03
C LEU A 549 2.31 -28.75 26.65
N ASP A 550 2.15 -28.46 27.93
CA ASP A 550 3.12 -27.68 28.70
C ASP A 550 4.16 -28.59 29.35
N TRP A 551 5.36 -28.63 28.77
CA TRP A 551 6.50 -29.40 29.28
C TRP A 551 6.94 -28.94 30.69
N THR A 552 6.73 -27.67 31.06
CA THR A 552 7.08 -27.18 32.41
C THR A 552 6.22 -27.85 33.51
N GLN A 553 5.01 -28.30 33.15
CA GLN A 553 4.04 -28.90 34.07
C GLN A 553 3.97 -30.44 33.96
N LEU A 554 4.63 -31.03 32.96
CA LEU A 554 4.57 -32.47 32.65
C LEU A 554 5.96 -33.12 32.71
N SER A 555 6.22 -33.83 33.81
CA SER A 555 7.47 -34.57 34.02
C SER A 555 7.23 -35.93 34.70
N PRO A 556 8.17 -36.90 34.57
CA PRO A 556 8.13 -38.15 35.33
C PRO A 556 8.36 -37.91 36.83
N GLY A 557 7.28 -37.59 37.56
CA GLY A 557 7.30 -37.15 38.96
C GLY A 557 6.64 -35.79 39.21
N GLY A 558 6.14 -35.13 38.17
CA GLY A 558 5.35 -33.90 38.27
C GLY A 558 3.90 -34.13 38.73
N ASP A 559 3.11 -33.05 38.70
CA ASP A 559 1.73 -33.03 39.20
C ASP A 559 0.81 -34.03 38.45
N PRO A 560 0.27 -35.06 39.14
CA PRO A 560 -0.63 -36.04 38.52
C PRO A 560 -1.95 -35.42 38.05
N GLU A 561 -2.37 -34.27 38.58
CA GLU A 561 -3.58 -33.58 38.15
C GLU A 561 -3.44 -33.04 36.72
N LYS A 562 -2.25 -32.61 36.31
CA LYS A 562 -1.96 -32.14 34.94
C LYS A 562 -2.04 -33.27 33.92
N VAL A 563 -1.49 -34.43 34.27
CA VAL A 563 -1.62 -35.65 33.45
C VAL A 563 -3.09 -36.06 33.34
N ARG A 564 -3.86 -35.98 34.44
CA ARG A 564 -5.31 -36.26 34.44
C ARG A 564 -6.08 -35.27 33.56
N PHE A 565 -5.77 -33.98 33.65
CA PHE A 565 -6.40 -32.92 32.84
C PHE A 565 -6.23 -33.17 31.34
N TYR A 566 -5.01 -33.35 30.85
CA TYR A 566 -4.78 -33.62 29.42
C TYR A 566 -5.40 -34.95 28.98
N ARG A 567 -5.38 -36.00 29.82
CA ARG A 567 -6.07 -37.27 29.52
C ARG A 567 -7.60 -37.08 29.44
N CYS A 568 -8.18 -36.21 30.27
CA CYS A 568 -9.59 -35.84 30.18
C CYS A 568 -9.93 -35.07 28.90
N VAL A 569 -9.10 -34.10 28.48
CA VAL A 569 -9.26 -33.39 27.19
C VAL A 569 -9.29 -34.40 26.04
N LEU A 570 -8.30 -35.29 26.00
CA LEU A 570 -8.15 -36.29 24.94
C LEU A 570 -9.31 -37.29 24.88
N MET A 571 -9.72 -37.82 26.03
CA MET A 571 -10.87 -38.73 26.14
C MET A 571 -12.18 -38.07 25.68
N GLU A 572 -12.42 -36.81 26.07
CA GLU A 572 -13.63 -36.09 25.69
C GLU A 572 -13.65 -35.64 24.21
N LEU A 573 -12.49 -35.44 23.59
CA LEU A 573 -12.36 -35.27 22.13
C LEU A 573 -12.72 -36.57 21.41
N GLN A 574 -12.13 -37.70 21.84
CA GLN A 574 -12.41 -39.01 21.28
C GLN A 574 -13.90 -39.40 21.41
N HIS A 575 -14.54 -39.10 22.55
CA HIS A 575 -15.98 -39.30 22.77
C HIS A 575 -16.87 -38.51 21.77
N ARG A 576 -16.36 -37.41 21.19
CA ARG A 576 -17.06 -36.61 20.18
C ARG A 576 -16.63 -36.93 18.74
N GLY A 577 -15.76 -37.92 18.56
CA GLY A 577 -15.18 -38.25 17.25
C GLY A 577 -14.18 -37.22 16.73
N ILE A 578 -13.69 -36.31 17.59
CA ILE A 578 -12.72 -35.28 17.23
C ILE A 578 -11.31 -35.86 17.45
N GLN A 579 -10.49 -35.91 16.41
CA GLN A 579 -9.13 -36.45 16.49
C GLN A 579 -8.14 -35.41 17.04
N PRO A 580 -7.39 -35.72 18.12
CA PRO A 580 -6.41 -34.79 18.68
C PRO A 580 -5.07 -34.82 17.95
N VAL A 581 -4.52 -33.63 17.67
CA VAL A 581 -3.19 -33.42 17.10
C VAL A 581 -2.31 -32.74 18.15
N VAL A 582 -1.47 -33.50 18.85
CA VAL A 582 -0.80 -33.00 20.05
C VAL A 582 0.61 -32.52 19.76
N THR A 583 0.90 -31.28 20.15
CA THR A 583 2.24 -30.68 20.08
C THR A 583 2.96 -30.89 21.41
N LEU A 584 4.09 -31.63 21.42
CA LEU A 584 4.85 -31.92 22.63
C LEU A 584 5.54 -30.68 23.22
N TYR A 585 6.13 -29.84 22.37
CA TYR A 585 6.78 -28.60 22.78
C TYR A 585 6.40 -27.44 21.85
N HIS A 586 5.76 -26.44 22.44
CA HIS A 586 5.41 -25.17 21.79
C HIS A 586 6.18 -24.04 22.50
N PRO A 587 7.01 -23.26 21.78
CA PRO A 587 7.81 -22.22 22.41
C PRO A 587 6.95 -21.07 22.93
N SER A 588 7.08 -20.72 24.21
CA SER A 588 6.38 -19.57 24.80
C SER A 588 7.29 -18.36 24.82
N TYR A 589 7.23 -17.52 23.78
CA TYR A 589 8.06 -16.31 23.63
C TYR A 589 7.78 -15.22 24.69
N HIS A 590 6.68 -15.36 25.44
CA HIS A 590 6.37 -14.49 26.58
C HIS A 590 6.97 -15.00 27.91
N SER A 591 7.46 -16.24 27.96
CA SER A 591 8.20 -16.79 29.10
C SER A 591 9.71 -16.60 28.90
N PRO A 592 10.46 -16.14 29.92
CA PRO A 592 11.91 -16.16 29.90
C PRO A 592 12.49 -17.55 29.62
N SER A 593 11.80 -18.62 30.05
CA SER A 593 12.24 -20.00 29.84
C SER A 593 12.03 -20.53 28.41
N LEU A 594 11.32 -19.77 27.55
CA LEU A 594 10.85 -20.20 26.23
C LEU A 594 9.93 -21.44 26.25
N GLY A 595 9.33 -21.76 27.40
CA GLY A 595 8.52 -22.96 27.61
C GLY A 595 9.31 -24.21 28.03
N LEU A 596 10.61 -24.06 28.33
CA LEU A 596 11.41 -25.13 28.94
C LEU A 596 11.19 -25.18 30.46
N PRO A 597 11.25 -26.39 31.06
CA PRO A 597 11.40 -26.55 32.51
C PRO A 597 12.58 -25.73 33.06
N GLU A 598 12.41 -25.10 34.21
CA GLU A 598 13.37 -24.12 34.76
C GLU A 598 14.78 -24.70 34.92
N ALA A 599 14.92 -25.93 35.42
CA ALA A 599 16.21 -26.62 35.55
C ALA A 599 16.92 -26.85 34.20
N LEU A 600 16.18 -27.11 33.12
CA LEU A 600 16.75 -27.25 31.78
C LEU A 600 17.15 -25.89 31.20
N HIS A 601 16.33 -24.86 31.41
CA HIS A 601 16.64 -23.49 30.99
C HIS A 601 17.90 -22.96 31.70
N ALA A 602 17.99 -23.12 33.03
CA ALA A 602 19.15 -22.75 33.83
C ALA A 602 20.44 -23.48 33.39
N ASN A 603 20.32 -24.72 32.91
CA ASN A 603 21.44 -25.50 32.35
C ASN A 603 21.73 -25.18 30.86
N GLY A 604 21.34 -23.99 30.38
CA GLY A 604 21.60 -23.50 29.02
C GLY A 604 20.51 -23.80 27.98
N GLY A 605 19.46 -24.53 28.35
CA GLY A 605 18.35 -24.92 27.47
C GLY A 605 18.83 -25.64 26.21
N TRP A 606 18.25 -25.29 25.06
CA TRP A 606 18.60 -25.89 23.76
C TRP A 606 20.07 -25.70 23.32
N ARG A 607 20.88 -24.86 23.98
CA ARG A 607 22.33 -24.81 23.74
C ARG A 607 23.04 -26.08 24.21
N ASN A 608 22.50 -26.73 25.24
CA ASN A 608 23.10 -27.89 25.90
C ASN A 608 22.53 -29.20 25.34
N ALA A 609 23.41 -30.14 24.99
CA ALA A 609 23.02 -31.46 24.48
C ALA A 609 22.18 -32.27 25.49
N SER A 610 22.26 -32.00 26.80
CA SER A 610 21.40 -32.65 27.80
C SER A 610 19.91 -32.35 27.61
N ALA A 611 19.54 -31.23 26.97
CA ALA A 611 18.15 -30.92 26.64
C ALA A 611 17.57 -31.90 25.61
N VAL A 612 18.40 -32.51 24.76
CA VAL A 612 18.00 -33.54 23.78
C VAL A 612 17.48 -34.77 24.51
N GLU A 613 18.29 -35.37 25.40
CA GLU A 613 17.91 -36.57 26.14
C GLU A 613 16.73 -36.33 27.10
N ALA A 614 16.65 -35.12 27.68
CA ALA A 614 15.52 -34.71 28.49
C ALA A 614 14.22 -34.61 27.67
N PHE A 615 14.27 -34.02 26.47
CA PHE A 615 13.12 -33.97 25.55
C PHE A 615 12.69 -35.36 25.10
N VAL A 616 13.64 -36.23 24.75
CA VAL A 616 13.38 -37.62 24.34
C VAL A 616 12.72 -38.42 25.47
N SER A 617 13.15 -38.23 26.71
CA SER A 617 12.54 -38.85 27.90
C SER A 617 11.13 -38.32 28.16
N TYR A 618 10.89 -37.02 27.98
CA TYR A 618 9.57 -36.38 28.07
C TYR A 618 8.62 -36.84 26.96
N ALA A 619 9.10 -36.94 25.71
CA ALA A 619 8.34 -37.45 24.57
C ALA A 619 7.90 -38.90 24.83
N ALA A 620 8.82 -39.77 25.27
CA ALA A 620 8.50 -41.15 25.64
C ALA A 620 7.45 -41.25 26.78
N PHE A 621 7.51 -40.35 27.77
CA PHE A 621 6.49 -40.24 28.81
C PHE A 621 5.13 -39.84 28.23
N CYS A 622 5.07 -38.84 27.34
CA CYS A 622 3.83 -38.40 26.70
C CYS A 622 3.23 -39.48 25.80
N PHE A 623 4.03 -40.13 24.97
CA PHE A 623 3.60 -41.26 24.12
C PHE A 623 3.02 -42.39 24.97
N HIS A 624 3.62 -42.69 26.13
CA HIS A 624 3.11 -43.71 27.05
C HIS A 624 1.82 -43.30 27.79
N LYS A 625 1.66 -42.03 28.18
CA LYS A 625 0.50 -41.57 28.98
C LYS A 625 -0.73 -41.19 28.15
N PHE A 626 -0.53 -40.78 26.91
CA PHE A 626 -1.56 -40.16 26.07
C PHE A 626 -1.73 -40.84 24.70
N GLY A 627 -0.78 -41.65 24.24
CA GLY A 627 -0.81 -42.23 22.89
C GLY A 627 -1.96 -43.22 22.62
N ASP A 628 -2.66 -43.70 23.66
CA ASP A 628 -3.93 -44.44 23.51
C ASP A 628 -5.03 -43.59 22.82
N PHE A 629 -4.90 -42.26 22.88
CA PHE A 629 -5.88 -41.29 22.37
C PHE A 629 -5.37 -40.45 21.18
N VAL A 630 -4.05 -40.44 20.94
CA VAL A 630 -3.40 -39.48 20.03
C VAL A 630 -2.78 -40.21 18.85
N SER A 631 -3.43 -40.07 17.69
CA SER A 631 -2.94 -40.58 16.41
C SER A 631 -1.89 -39.67 15.76
N THR A 632 -1.86 -38.37 16.06
CA THR A 632 -0.99 -37.43 15.35
C THR A 632 -0.20 -36.54 16.32
N TRP A 633 1.12 -36.54 16.17
CA TRP A 633 2.04 -35.82 17.04
C TRP A 633 2.89 -34.80 16.28
N ILE A 634 3.06 -33.63 16.88
CA ILE A 634 4.07 -32.64 16.50
C ILE A 634 5.10 -32.59 17.63
N THR A 635 6.38 -32.90 17.37
CA THR A 635 7.41 -32.87 18.42
C THR A 635 7.72 -31.43 18.85
N ILE A 636 8.04 -30.57 17.90
CA ILE A 636 8.43 -29.17 18.14
C ILE A 636 7.67 -28.27 17.16
N ASN A 637 7.07 -27.21 17.67
CA ASN A 637 6.46 -26.16 16.84
C ASN A 637 7.44 -25.03 16.54
N GLU A 638 7.63 -24.73 15.26
CA GLU A 638 8.46 -23.65 14.71
C GLU A 638 9.90 -23.58 15.27
N PRO A 639 10.67 -24.68 15.27
CA PRO A 639 12.05 -24.68 15.78
C PRO A 639 12.97 -23.70 15.02
N ASN A 640 12.64 -23.41 13.76
CA ASN A 640 13.31 -22.41 12.94
C ASN A 640 13.07 -20.97 13.42
N ARG A 641 11.86 -20.62 13.90
CA ARG A 641 11.61 -19.33 14.56
C ARG A 641 12.18 -19.29 15.97
N LEU A 642 12.10 -20.39 16.73
CA LEU A 642 12.70 -20.48 18.07
C LEU A 642 14.23 -20.27 18.02
N THR A 643 14.90 -20.77 16.98
CA THR A 643 16.34 -20.55 16.79
C THR A 643 16.71 -19.07 16.72
N GLU A 644 15.86 -18.22 16.15
CA GLU A 644 16.10 -16.77 16.04
C GLU A 644 15.92 -16.02 17.38
N ALA A 645 15.24 -16.61 18.37
CA ALA A 645 15.14 -16.07 19.72
C ALA A 645 16.46 -16.18 20.51
N TYR A 646 17.42 -16.97 20.03
CA TYR A 646 18.77 -17.06 20.60
C TYR A 646 19.71 -16.04 19.92
N THR A 647 20.45 -15.28 20.72
CA THR A 647 21.44 -14.30 20.25
C THR A 647 22.73 -14.96 19.74
N GLU A 648 23.11 -16.08 20.34
CA GLU A 648 24.34 -16.84 20.11
C GLU A 648 24.02 -18.34 20.02
N ASP A 649 24.96 -19.15 19.53
CA ASP A 649 24.85 -20.61 19.39
C ASP A 649 23.68 -21.13 18.54
N ARG A 650 23.09 -20.28 17.68
CA ARG A 650 21.95 -20.60 16.80
C ARG A 650 22.09 -21.93 16.04
N LYS A 651 23.29 -22.23 15.52
CA LYS A 651 23.58 -23.50 14.83
C LYS A 651 23.53 -24.71 15.78
N THR A 652 24.08 -24.58 16.99
CA THR A 652 24.04 -25.61 18.03
C THR A 652 22.61 -25.85 18.51
N VAL A 653 21.86 -24.77 18.72
CA VAL A 653 20.44 -24.79 19.11
C VAL A 653 19.57 -25.50 18.05
N ALA A 654 19.73 -25.15 16.76
CA ALA A 654 19.04 -25.82 15.65
C ALA A 654 19.41 -27.31 15.55
N ARG A 655 20.71 -27.65 15.64
CA ARG A 655 21.21 -29.03 15.65
C ARG A 655 20.60 -29.84 16.80
N ASN A 656 20.60 -29.31 18.02
CA ASN A 656 20.04 -30.01 19.18
C ASN A 656 18.53 -30.22 19.05
N MET A 657 17.77 -29.24 18.56
CA MET A 657 16.33 -29.40 18.30
C MET A 657 16.05 -30.46 17.22
N LEU A 658 16.82 -30.49 16.13
CA LEU A 658 16.68 -31.51 15.08
C LEU A 658 16.97 -32.92 15.60
N LEU A 659 18.03 -33.09 16.40
CA LEU A 659 18.35 -34.37 17.03
C LEU A 659 17.29 -34.79 18.06
N ALA A 660 16.73 -33.83 18.81
CA ALA A 660 15.67 -34.10 19.79
C ALA A 660 14.36 -34.54 19.11
N HIS A 661 14.00 -33.91 17.99
CA HIS A 661 12.89 -34.34 17.15
C HIS A 661 13.15 -35.75 16.57
N ALA A 662 14.29 -36.00 15.94
CA ALA A 662 14.57 -37.29 15.30
C ALA A 662 14.63 -38.45 16.31
N LYS A 663 15.32 -38.28 17.44
CA LYS A 663 15.33 -39.31 18.51
C LYS A 663 13.94 -39.57 19.10
N ALA A 664 13.11 -38.53 19.25
CA ALA A 664 11.73 -38.70 19.70
C ALA A 664 10.89 -39.45 18.66
N TRP A 665 11.08 -39.18 17.36
CA TRP A 665 10.47 -39.92 16.26
C TRP A 665 10.91 -41.39 16.26
N ARG A 666 12.21 -41.69 16.39
CA ARG A 666 12.74 -43.08 16.46
C ARG A 666 12.14 -43.85 17.63
N ILE A 667 12.10 -43.26 18.82
CA ILE A 667 11.50 -43.91 19.99
C ILE A 667 10.00 -44.18 19.78
N TYR A 668 9.27 -43.27 19.13
CA TYR A 668 7.88 -43.52 18.76
C TYR A 668 7.74 -44.71 17.82
N ASP A 669 8.49 -44.68 16.72
CA ASP A 669 8.51 -45.70 15.66
C ASP A 669 8.81 -47.10 16.21
N GLU A 670 9.91 -47.22 16.96
CA GLU A 670 10.39 -48.49 17.53
C GLU A 670 9.49 -49.07 18.63
N ARG A 671 8.95 -48.22 19.52
CA ARG A 671 8.39 -48.68 20.81
C ARG A 671 6.88 -48.49 20.98
N PHE A 672 6.30 -47.54 20.25
CA PHE A 672 4.94 -47.07 20.45
C PHE A 672 4.04 -47.29 19.22
N ARG A 673 4.51 -47.02 17.99
CA ARG A 673 3.69 -47.06 16.76
C ARG A 673 2.91 -48.37 16.63
N GLN A 674 3.58 -49.52 16.73
CA GLN A 674 2.94 -50.84 16.66
C GLN A 674 1.95 -51.10 17.82
N LYS A 675 2.22 -50.60 19.03
CA LYS A 675 1.34 -50.77 20.20
C LYS A 675 0.10 -49.87 20.13
N GLN A 676 0.19 -48.77 19.39
CA GLN A 676 -0.87 -47.76 19.20
C GLN A 676 -1.60 -47.99 17.87
N GLY A 677 -1.70 -49.24 17.41
CA GLY A 677 -2.49 -49.63 16.24
C GLY A 677 -1.81 -49.41 14.88
N GLY A 678 -0.51 -49.11 14.85
CA GLY A 678 0.30 -49.02 13.62
C GLY A 678 0.11 -47.74 12.79
N GLY A 679 -1.06 -47.10 12.87
CA GLY A 679 -1.43 -45.91 12.07
C GLY A 679 -1.13 -44.55 12.70
N GLY A 680 -0.47 -44.49 13.87
CA GLY A 680 -0.06 -43.23 14.48
C GLY A 680 1.12 -42.56 13.76
N ALA A 681 1.15 -41.23 13.69
CA ALA A 681 2.10 -40.43 12.92
C ALA A 681 2.75 -39.31 13.75
N VAL A 682 4.01 -38.99 13.45
CA VAL A 682 4.87 -38.01 14.13
C VAL A 682 5.63 -37.15 13.12
N SER A 683 5.66 -35.84 13.38
CA SER A 683 6.52 -34.89 12.64
C SER A 683 6.92 -33.69 13.51
N LEU A 684 7.54 -32.67 12.93
CA LEU A 684 7.68 -31.32 13.45
C LEU A 684 6.85 -30.34 12.61
N ALA A 685 6.48 -29.19 13.17
CA ALA A 685 5.84 -28.12 12.42
C ALA A 685 6.85 -27.00 12.13
N ILE A 686 7.14 -26.76 10.85
CA ILE A 686 8.13 -25.76 10.40
C ILE A 686 7.41 -24.45 10.07
N HIS A 687 7.95 -23.31 10.51
CA HIS A 687 7.46 -22.00 10.06
C HIS A 687 7.83 -21.79 8.58
N ALA A 688 6.86 -21.48 7.73
CA ALA A 688 7.02 -21.51 6.27
C ALA A 688 6.33 -20.32 5.58
N ASP A 689 6.60 -19.09 6.04
CA ASP A 689 6.28 -17.86 5.30
C ASP A 689 6.96 -17.90 3.91
N TRP A 690 6.23 -17.49 2.86
CA TRP A 690 6.77 -17.46 1.50
C TRP A 690 7.54 -16.17 1.22
N VAL A 691 8.48 -16.21 0.28
CA VAL A 691 9.16 -15.02 -0.24
C VAL A 691 9.11 -14.97 -1.77
N GLU A 692 8.85 -13.79 -2.32
CA GLU A 692 9.02 -13.48 -3.75
C GLU A 692 10.22 -12.54 -3.97
N PRO A 693 10.93 -12.61 -5.11
CA PRO A 693 12.03 -11.71 -5.40
C PRO A 693 11.48 -10.28 -5.54
N ALA A 694 11.97 -9.36 -4.70
CA ALA A 694 11.54 -7.95 -4.69
C ALA A 694 11.79 -7.25 -6.04
N ASN A 695 12.63 -7.81 -6.91
CA ASN A 695 12.72 -7.40 -8.30
C ASN A 695 12.80 -8.66 -9.19
N PRO A 696 11.70 -9.09 -9.82
CA PRO A 696 11.67 -10.33 -10.59
C PRO A 696 12.52 -10.26 -11.88
N PHE A 697 12.96 -9.06 -12.28
CA PHE A 697 13.86 -8.84 -13.41
C PHE A 697 15.35 -9.05 -13.05
N LEU A 698 15.68 -9.25 -11.77
CA LEU A 698 17.07 -9.37 -11.28
C LEU A 698 17.36 -10.76 -10.73
N GLU A 699 18.35 -11.43 -11.31
CA GLU A 699 18.75 -12.79 -10.91
C GLU A 699 19.32 -12.84 -9.48
N SER A 700 19.89 -11.73 -8.99
CA SER A 700 20.32 -11.57 -7.61
C SER A 700 19.17 -11.65 -6.61
N HIS A 701 17.97 -11.14 -6.96
CA HIS A 701 16.78 -11.25 -6.10
C HIS A 701 16.18 -12.66 -6.12
N LYS A 702 16.18 -13.35 -7.27
CA LYS A 702 15.78 -14.76 -7.36
C LYS A 702 16.75 -15.67 -6.58
N SER A 703 18.04 -15.36 -6.64
CA SER A 703 19.07 -16.04 -5.85
C SER A 703 18.85 -15.81 -4.34
N ALA A 704 18.52 -14.58 -3.93
CA ALA A 704 18.16 -14.25 -2.55
C ALA A 704 16.89 -14.98 -2.08
N GLN A 705 15.91 -15.18 -2.95
CA GLN A 705 14.72 -15.99 -2.67
C GLN A 705 15.09 -17.45 -2.35
N GLN A 706 15.86 -18.10 -3.21
CA GLN A 706 16.30 -19.48 -2.98
C GLN A 706 17.20 -19.61 -1.75
N GLN A 707 18.09 -18.63 -1.51
CA GLN A 707 18.92 -18.57 -0.31
C GLN A 707 18.08 -18.43 0.98
N PHE A 708 17.05 -17.58 0.96
CA PHE A 708 16.17 -17.39 2.10
C PHE A 708 15.34 -18.63 2.41
N LEU A 709 14.72 -19.25 1.39
CA LEU A 709 13.92 -20.48 1.58
C LEU A 709 14.77 -21.65 2.07
N ALA A 710 15.99 -21.81 1.54
CA ALA A 710 16.95 -22.80 2.03
C ALA A 710 17.38 -22.54 3.48
N PHE A 711 17.44 -21.28 3.94
CA PHE A 711 17.78 -20.96 5.33
C PHE A 711 16.58 -21.11 6.29
N GLU A 712 15.40 -20.63 5.89
CA GLU A 712 14.21 -20.60 6.74
C GLU A 712 13.57 -21.99 6.87
N VAL A 713 13.42 -22.72 5.75
CA VAL A 713 12.78 -24.04 5.70
C VAL A 713 13.80 -25.16 5.47
N GLY A 714 14.66 -25.05 4.44
CA GLY A 714 15.59 -26.12 4.06
C GLY A 714 16.54 -26.56 5.19
N ARG A 715 17.06 -25.60 5.97
CA ARG A 715 17.88 -25.81 7.19
C ARG A 715 17.30 -26.85 8.17
N PHE A 716 15.98 -26.98 8.22
CA PHE A 716 15.29 -27.96 9.07
C PHE A 716 14.68 -29.13 8.30
N LEU A 717 14.25 -28.92 7.05
CA LEU A 717 13.60 -29.96 6.25
C LEU A 717 14.59 -30.88 5.54
N ASP A 718 15.62 -30.33 4.88
CA ASP A 718 16.58 -31.06 4.03
C ASP A 718 17.27 -32.24 4.76
N PRO A 719 17.72 -32.11 6.04
CA PRO A 719 18.33 -33.22 6.77
C PRO A 719 17.36 -34.38 7.05
N LEU A 720 16.06 -34.09 7.09
CA LEU A 720 15.02 -35.06 7.44
C LEU A 720 14.49 -35.78 6.19
N ILE A 721 14.32 -35.09 5.06
CA ILE A 721 13.97 -35.72 3.77
C ILE A 721 15.18 -36.35 3.04
N GLY A 722 16.40 -36.01 3.46
CA GLY A 722 17.64 -36.61 2.94
C GLY A 722 18.20 -35.95 1.67
N ASN A 723 17.77 -34.74 1.34
CA ASN A 723 18.17 -33.99 0.14
C ASN A 723 19.52 -33.25 0.35
N GLU A 724 20.54 -33.96 0.84
CA GLU A 724 21.79 -33.36 1.35
C GLU A 724 22.76 -32.86 0.26
N GLY A 725 22.40 -31.77 -0.42
CA GLY A 725 23.32 -31.02 -1.26
C GLY A 725 24.16 -29.96 -0.52
N ARG A 726 23.79 -29.56 0.71
CA ARG A 726 24.31 -28.31 1.34
C ARG A 726 24.57 -28.34 2.87
N GLY A 727 24.47 -29.49 3.53
CA GLY A 727 24.59 -29.62 5.00
C GLY A 727 26.02 -29.77 5.56
N ASN A 728 26.81 -28.70 5.61
CA ASN A 728 28.12 -28.71 6.29
C ASN A 728 27.98 -28.53 7.82
N GLY A 729 27.73 -29.62 8.56
CA GLY A 729 27.71 -29.57 10.02
C GLY A 729 27.39 -30.86 10.78
N PHE A 730 26.67 -31.82 10.18
CA PHE A 730 26.31 -33.08 10.83
C PHE A 730 27.31 -34.20 10.53
N SER A 731 27.65 -34.99 11.54
CA SER A 731 28.40 -36.24 11.42
C SER A 731 27.56 -37.35 10.78
N ASN A 732 28.21 -38.39 10.27
CA ASN A 732 27.52 -39.50 9.59
C ASN A 732 26.48 -40.20 10.47
N ALA A 733 26.72 -40.31 11.79
CA ALA A 733 25.76 -40.86 12.74
C ALA A 733 24.52 -39.99 12.89
N GLU A 734 24.69 -38.66 12.95
CA GLU A 734 23.58 -37.71 13.05
C GLU A 734 22.77 -37.64 11.75
N ARG A 735 23.41 -37.77 10.59
CA ARG A 735 22.71 -37.87 9.30
C ARG A 735 21.84 -39.13 9.23
N ALA A 736 22.36 -40.26 9.73
CA ALA A 736 21.59 -41.50 9.81
C ALA A 736 20.42 -41.40 10.80
N GLU A 737 20.61 -40.70 11.93
CA GLU A 737 19.55 -40.40 12.91
C GLU A 737 18.42 -39.57 12.28
N LEU A 738 18.78 -38.46 11.62
CA LEU A 738 17.86 -37.48 11.04
C LEU A 738 17.10 -37.99 9.81
N LYS A 739 17.77 -38.75 8.92
CA LYS A 739 17.20 -39.13 7.62
C LYS A 739 15.97 -40.01 7.76
N GLY A 740 14.85 -39.54 7.21
CA GLY A 740 13.56 -40.21 7.23
C GLY A 740 12.80 -40.08 8.56
N ALA A 741 13.22 -39.21 9.48
CA ALA A 741 12.59 -39.06 10.79
C ALA A 741 11.30 -38.20 10.76
N LEU A 742 10.46 -38.36 9.75
CA LEU A 742 9.17 -37.69 9.62
C LEU A 742 8.13 -38.59 8.92
N ASP A 743 6.88 -38.57 9.39
CA ASP A 743 5.79 -39.30 8.72
C ASP A 743 4.99 -38.40 7.75
N PHE A 744 5.06 -37.08 7.92
CA PHE A 744 4.41 -36.05 7.11
C PHE A 744 5.15 -34.73 7.25
N ILE A 745 4.91 -33.76 6.36
CA ILE A 745 5.46 -32.40 6.48
C ILE A 745 4.37 -31.47 7.02
N ALA A 746 4.57 -30.91 8.22
CA ALA A 746 3.69 -29.87 8.76
C ALA A 746 4.31 -28.48 8.58
N LEU A 747 3.53 -27.56 8.00
CA LEU A 747 3.94 -26.19 7.68
C LEU A 747 2.99 -25.20 8.37
N ASN A 748 3.54 -24.24 9.11
CA ASN A 748 2.79 -23.09 9.61
C ASN A 748 3.10 -21.89 8.68
N HIS A 749 2.12 -21.47 7.88
CA HIS A 749 2.28 -20.37 6.92
C HIS A 749 1.30 -19.23 7.24
N PHE A 750 1.77 -17.98 7.25
CA PHE A 750 0.96 -16.82 7.62
C PHE A 750 0.94 -15.72 6.56
N THR A 751 2.08 -15.45 5.91
CA THR A 751 2.21 -14.33 4.97
C THR A 751 3.22 -14.64 3.85
N THR A 752 3.14 -13.85 2.77
CA THR A 752 4.26 -13.69 1.83
C THR A 752 5.02 -12.41 2.13
N ARG A 753 6.33 -12.39 1.87
CA ARG A 753 7.18 -11.19 1.89
C ARG A 753 7.93 -11.04 0.57
N LEU A 754 8.53 -9.88 0.37
CA LEU A 754 9.48 -9.64 -0.72
C LEU A 754 10.91 -9.81 -0.20
N VAL A 755 11.82 -10.30 -1.03
CA VAL A 755 13.23 -10.53 -0.66
C VAL A 755 14.22 -9.94 -1.66
N ALA A 756 15.31 -9.41 -1.14
CA ALA A 756 16.42 -8.83 -1.89
C ALA A 756 17.77 -9.27 -1.29
N PRO A 757 18.88 -9.17 -2.02
CA PRO A 757 20.21 -9.27 -1.42
C PRO A 757 20.40 -8.25 -0.28
N TRP A 758 21.19 -8.57 0.74
CA TRP A 758 21.52 -7.60 1.78
C TRP A 758 22.53 -6.55 1.28
N GLU A 759 22.16 -5.27 1.40
CA GLU A 759 23.04 -4.13 1.12
C GLU A 759 23.95 -3.83 2.32
N ASN A 760 25.25 -3.64 2.06
CA ASN A 760 26.28 -3.43 3.09
C ASN A 760 26.11 -2.18 3.97
N ALA A 761 25.18 -1.28 3.64
CA ALA A 761 24.95 -0.01 4.34
C ALA A 761 24.16 -0.13 5.67
N LYS A 762 23.74 -1.34 6.06
CA LYS A 762 22.98 -1.58 7.30
C LYS A 762 23.84 -2.31 8.35
N PRO A 763 23.78 -1.92 9.64
CA PRO A 763 24.82 -2.23 10.63
C PRO A 763 24.93 -3.70 11.08
N GLN A 764 23.96 -4.57 10.76
CA GLN A 764 24.03 -5.98 11.09
C GLN A 764 23.44 -6.85 9.97
N LYS A 765 24.29 -7.60 9.27
CA LYS A 765 23.88 -8.53 8.21
C LYS A 765 23.17 -9.74 8.83
N PRO A 766 21.90 -10.05 8.45
CA PRO A 766 21.23 -11.27 8.90
C PRO A 766 21.96 -12.53 8.42
N GLU A 767 21.89 -13.63 9.16
CA GLU A 767 22.55 -14.89 8.79
C GLU A 767 22.09 -15.42 7.42
N HIS A 768 20.81 -15.24 7.10
CA HIS A 768 20.24 -15.58 5.78
C HIS A 768 20.73 -14.66 4.64
N GLY A 769 21.48 -13.60 4.92
CA GLY A 769 22.15 -12.75 3.93
C GLY A 769 21.23 -11.89 3.04
N CYS A 770 19.95 -11.78 3.38
CA CYS A 770 18.92 -11.12 2.57
C CYS A 770 18.25 -9.97 3.31
N ALA A 771 17.69 -9.00 2.59
CA ALA A 771 16.79 -7.99 3.11
C ALA A 771 15.33 -8.37 2.81
N LEU A 772 14.46 -8.29 3.82
CA LEU A 772 13.02 -8.48 3.67
C LEU A 772 12.30 -7.13 3.46
N MET A 773 11.28 -7.16 2.61
CA MET A 773 10.44 -6.02 2.23
C MET A 773 8.97 -6.48 2.15
N THR A 774 8.03 -5.55 2.04
CA THR A 774 6.60 -5.82 1.81
C THR A 774 6.14 -4.99 0.61
N ASP A 775 5.31 -5.57 -0.26
CA ASP A 775 4.65 -4.79 -1.31
C ASP A 775 3.60 -3.87 -0.66
N VAL A 776 3.73 -2.57 -0.86
CA VAL A 776 2.79 -1.56 -0.32
C VAL A 776 1.39 -1.62 -0.97
N THR A 777 1.21 -2.45 -1.99
CA THR A 777 -0.09 -2.71 -2.65
C THR A 777 -0.78 -3.98 -2.16
N TRP A 778 -0.13 -4.80 -1.33
CA TRP A 778 -0.80 -5.93 -0.70
C TRP A 778 -1.62 -5.46 0.51
N PRO A 779 -2.88 -5.94 0.69
CA PRO A 779 -3.65 -5.74 1.91
C PRO A 779 -2.88 -6.33 3.08
N ALA A 780 -2.89 -5.66 4.23
CA ALA A 780 -2.17 -6.13 5.40
C ALA A 780 -2.99 -5.98 6.68
N SER A 781 -2.74 -6.86 7.65
CA SER A 781 -3.30 -6.75 8.99
C SER A 781 -2.74 -5.52 9.73
N HIS A 782 -3.33 -5.18 10.88
CA HIS A 782 -2.80 -4.15 11.77
C HIS A 782 -1.36 -4.44 12.24
N LEU A 783 -0.92 -5.71 12.23
CA LEU A 783 0.46 -6.16 12.49
C LEU A 783 1.36 -6.16 11.24
N ARG A 784 0.87 -5.63 10.11
CA ARG A 784 1.55 -5.55 8.80
C ARG A 784 1.89 -6.91 8.16
N GLN A 785 1.18 -7.98 8.51
CA GLN A 785 1.24 -9.24 7.78
C GLN A 785 0.40 -9.13 6.50
N ALA A 786 0.96 -9.51 5.35
CA ALA A 786 0.33 -9.30 4.04
C ALA A 786 -0.57 -10.48 3.64
N LEU A 787 -1.80 -10.17 3.22
CA LEU A 787 -2.77 -11.15 2.75
C LEU A 787 -2.46 -11.55 1.30
N VAL A 788 -1.72 -12.64 1.14
CA VAL A 788 -1.19 -13.09 -0.17
C VAL A 788 -1.50 -14.59 -0.39
N PRO A 789 -2.73 -14.95 -0.81
CA PRO A 789 -3.19 -16.34 -0.81
C PRO A 789 -2.41 -17.31 -1.70
N TRP A 790 -1.93 -16.83 -2.85
CA TRP A 790 -1.09 -17.63 -3.77
C TRP A 790 0.29 -17.96 -3.17
N GLY A 791 0.71 -17.28 -2.10
CA GLY A 791 1.97 -17.53 -1.40
C GLY A 791 2.11 -18.96 -0.88
N LEU A 792 1.04 -19.55 -0.32
CA LEU A 792 1.09 -20.96 0.09
C LEU A 792 1.26 -21.89 -1.11
N ARG A 793 0.57 -21.67 -2.24
CA ARG A 793 0.75 -22.54 -3.42
C ARG A 793 2.19 -22.53 -3.90
N ARG A 794 2.85 -21.36 -3.89
CA ARG A 794 4.28 -21.26 -4.21
C ARG A 794 5.15 -22.00 -3.18
N MET A 795 4.89 -21.83 -1.89
CA MET A 795 5.57 -22.57 -0.80
C MET A 795 5.39 -24.09 -0.91
N LEU A 796 4.18 -24.56 -1.21
CA LEU A 796 3.86 -25.97 -1.37
C LEU A 796 4.57 -26.58 -2.58
N GLY A 797 4.57 -25.90 -3.73
CA GLY A 797 5.34 -26.33 -4.90
C GLY A 797 6.85 -26.35 -4.65
N TRP A 798 7.38 -25.39 -3.89
CA TRP A 798 8.81 -25.40 -3.54
C TRP A 798 9.21 -26.56 -2.62
N VAL A 799 8.34 -26.97 -1.68
CA VAL A 799 8.58 -28.17 -0.84
C VAL A 799 8.48 -29.46 -1.66
N ASP A 800 7.59 -29.48 -2.64
CA ASP A 800 7.34 -30.60 -3.56
C ASP A 800 8.54 -30.85 -4.49
N ASP A 801 9.08 -29.79 -5.11
CA ASP A 801 10.30 -29.82 -5.93
C ASP A 801 11.54 -30.38 -5.18
N GLN A 802 11.50 -30.49 -3.84
CA GLN A 802 12.56 -31.06 -3.01
C GLN A 802 12.35 -32.55 -2.66
N ALA A 803 11.26 -33.21 -3.08
CA ALA A 803 10.96 -34.60 -2.78
C ALA A 803 10.76 -35.45 -4.06
N PHE A 804 11.58 -36.48 -4.27
CA PHE A 804 11.46 -37.36 -5.45
C PHE A 804 10.36 -38.43 -5.26
N HIS A 805 9.24 -38.25 -5.99
CA HIS A 805 8.16 -39.19 -6.36
C HIS A 805 7.60 -40.18 -5.31
N ASP A 806 6.31 -40.04 -4.96
CA ASP A 806 5.22 -40.74 -5.68
C ASP A 806 3.80 -40.15 -5.36
N ASP A 807 2.84 -40.47 -6.23
CA ASP A 807 1.36 -40.49 -6.08
C ASP A 807 0.49 -39.19 -6.05
N GLN A 808 -0.74 -39.32 -6.58
CA GLN A 808 -1.51 -38.30 -7.32
C GLN A 808 -2.79 -37.73 -6.65
N LEU A 809 -2.79 -37.06 -5.47
CA LEU A 809 -4.08 -36.61 -4.88
C LEU A 809 -4.13 -35.35 -3.92
N ARG A 810 -3.40 -34.25 -4.19
CA ARG A 810 -3.30 -33.02 -3.34
C ARG A 810 -3.77 -31.67 -3.97
N GLN A 811 -4.61 -31.64 -5.01
CA GLN A 811 -5.04 -30.41 -5.69
C GLN A 811 -6.38 -29.99 -5.10
N SER A 812 -6.44 -29.64 -3.80
CA SER A 812 -7.72 -29.37 -3.09
C SER A 812 -7.57 -28.58 -1.77
N TYR A 813 -8.44 -27.64 -1.33
CA TYR A 813 -9.41 -26.78 -2.07
C TYR A 813 -9.86 -25.51 -1.32
N ILE A 814 -10.14 -25.59 -0.02
CA ILE A 814 -11.11 -24.69 0.66
C ILE A 814 -10.71 -23.20 0.91
N ARG A 815 -10.59 -22.40 -0.17
CA ARG A 815 -11.21 -21.06 -0.40
C ARG A 815 -10.36 -19.98 -1.07
N SER A 816 -9.12 -19.76 -0.63
CA SER A 816 -8.18 -18.88 -1.35
C SER A 816 -6.77 -19.47 -1.34
N TYR A 817 -6.33 -19.92 -0.17
CA TYR A 817 -5.05 -20.57 0.08
C TYR A 817 -4.97 -21.93 -0.61
N LEU A 818 -5.36 -22.99 0.09
CA LEU A 818 -6.43 -23.88 -0.34
C LEU A 818 -7.02 -23.78 -1.80
N GLN A 819 -7.54 -22.66 -2.35
CA GLN A 819 -8.02 -22.66 -3.76
C GLN A 819 -6.86 -22.67 -4.77
N GLU A 820 -5.75 -22.06 -4.39
CA GLU A 820 -4.45 -22.19 -5.06
C GLU A 820 -3.81 -23.55 -4.78
N ALA A 821 -4.09 -24.20 -3.63
CA ALA A 821 -3.78 -25.63 -3.46
C ALA A 821 -4.57 -26.49 -4.45
N LEU A 822 -5.83 -26.16 -4.78
CA LEU A 822 -6.60 -26.71 -5.92
C LEU A 822 -6.11 -26.27 -7.31
N LYS A 823 -4.86 -25.77 -7.39
CA LYS A 823 -4.11 -25.55 -8.63
C LYS A 823 -2.66 -26.13 -8.53
N GLY A 824 -2.39 -26.99 -7.52
CA GLY A 824 -1.19 -27.83 -7.26
C GLY A 824 -1.16 -29.25 -7.89
N GLU A 825 -1.87 -30.29 -7.37
CA GLU A 825 -1.70 -31.71 -7.87
C GLU A 825 -1.87 -32.02 -9.36
N ARG A 826 -2.99 -31.72 -10.05
CA ARG A 826 -3.12 -31.87 -11.54
C ARG A 826 -2.00 -31.21 -12.38
N SER A 827 -1.04 -30.51 -11.77
CA SER A 827 0.21 -30.10 -12.41
C SER A 827 1.50 -30.61 -11.75
N LEU A 828 1.52 -30.99 -10.46
CA LEU A 828 2.77 -31.25 -9.69
C LEU A 828 2.75 -32.42 -8.65
N ASN A 829 1.58 -32.92 -8.21
CA ASN A 829 1.37 -34.30 -7.70
C ASN A 829 1.89 -34.77 -6.30
N VAL A 830 1.03 -34.82 -5.23
CA VAL A 830 1.44 -35.17 -3.82
C VAL A 830 0.24 -35.50 -2.85
N PHE A 831 0.37 -35.42 -1.48
CA PHE A 831 -0.66 -35.53 -0.37
C PHE A 831 -0.41 -34.62 0.90
N LEU A 832 -1.36 -33.85 1.51
CA LEU A 832 -1.14 -32.75 2.54
C LEU A 832 -1.94 -32.87 3.86
N TYR A 833 -1.41 -32.33 4.98
CA TYR A 833 -2.14 -32.01 6.23
C TYR A 833 -2.05 -30.51 6.55
N ILE A 834 -3.17 -29.85 6.91
CA ILE A 834 -3.23 -28.40 7.21
C ILE A 834 -3.92 -28.17 8.57
N LEU A 835 -3.36 -27.29 9.40
CA LEU A 835 -3.89 -26.94 10.73
C LEU A 835 -4.09 -25.42 10.79
N TYR A 836 -5.30 -24.95 11.15
CA TYR A 836 -5.60 -23.52 11.28
C TYR A 836 -4.97 -22.92 12.54
N PHE A 837 -4.55 -21.66 12.43
CA PHE A 837 -4.31 -20.72 13.53
C PHE A 837 -5.42 -19.67 13.58
#